data_AF-A0A7G8BVN9-F1
#
_entry.id   AF-A0A7G8BVN9-F1
#
_cell.length_a   1.000
_cell.length_b   1.000
_cell.length_c   1.000
_cell.angle_alpha   90.00
_cell.angle_beta   90.00
_cell.angle_gamma   90.00
#
_symmetry.space_group_name_H-M   'P 1'
#
loop_
_entity.id
_entity.type
_entity.pdbx_description
1 polymer ?
#
loop_
_entity_poly.entity_id
_entity_poly.type
_entity_poly.pdbx_seq_one_letter_code
_entity_poly.pdbx_strand_id
1 'polypeptide(L)'
;MIDVSKLLERLLAIVLCLLPAASYASGPRWVTGKPYYPLEGVIVTWYTNNPRYYTDPGNLSPYVSHTAADAIVAAAAGAWNVPMASLTLAYGGTLDEDASSFNIYPTGTGLVFPADIQSANYLNKPIAILYDYDGSITDLMLGSGASSPSSCRQNAVTESVDSISTTGKIQHAILVLNGRCTGPAPEQQLQLQYQLMRAFGRILGLAWSQTNDNVFTGTPTPTIQQALRWPIMHPIDILCGPYSYQCLPQPFTLRDDDIASLTLLYPVTPQAPVAGKTDSLARASRVRGKVTFPDGQGMQGVNVVVHRLQAAWNVPEAWETTSAVSGSLFRRRSSTPINTITSSFTSNMGTSDKTWQGYYDIFRTPIIGTDTWQNLVLSTQTINPLYTGPYAVGPYDSKQVAPSGSSLQQMFYVTQSYSQETVNFSIPDAVSGCQTAQSGTESAPASVSAAGWWTGNLCTYGYAAWSTVSMRANRSATVEVTSLDENSSPTSSKAMPVIGLWNATDSVGTLPTIASTPAAFNGVSLGTTSLTTQTSQARQLRIAIMDQRGDGRPDFAYQARVLYADSVTPTVLPAKGGAITINGMGFRAGNIVTINGVPTSVSSWTANTITAIAPSQRSNTAVTADVTIRDLASGGTTTMTAALTYQAPLPDLTLLSTPSGLIFTGIASALPFAVKALAADGTTPLADIPVTFSASGPVRFEACGQSTCTLTTNFQGIASTYVTPLSPGPITLSAASGVGTVTTSITALRRIQAITALQPELYLASNGVLTWTPQVSLSDNAASPIGVPVQWTAISGPLTFHPPVSSANSQFIAQTSATAGPLALNTQASVTACAWTSVCTSFVVNSVEDHLLQLQTINLSNVAQSLDSASTFSPVVFLVTDAFSHPVAGASVTAYQTTRSWTPPCPDQGRCPISPVDSRSNESLIAGLDGTVTFSPAPFTRDSGTLSIAAATGTQGFVSFMIQKKTQILDAESPRSPSASK
;
A
#
# COMPACT_ATOMS: atom_id res chain seq x y z
N MET A 1 73.24 17.17 27.90
CA MET A 1 73.93 15.93 28.32
C MET A 1 73.08 14.74 27.92
N ILE A 2 73.70 13.57 27.76
CA ILE A 2 73.16 12.41 27.04
C ILE A 2 72.93 11.25 28.01
N ASP A 3 71.84 10.51 27.82
CA ASP A 3 71.96 9.05 27.73
C ASP A 3 71.14 8.56 26.52
N VAL A 4 71.71 7.64 25.77
CA VAL A 4 71.24 7.12 24.47
C VAL A 4 71.09 5.58 24.51
N SER A 5 71.49 4.95 25.61
CA SER A 5 71.67 3.49 25.73
C SER A 5 70.41 2.64 25.58
N LYS A 6 69.21 3.16 25.89
CA LYS A 6 67.98 2.35 26.01
C LYS A 6 66.97 2.45 24.86
N LEU A 7 67.26 3.23 23.81
CA LEU A 7 66.45 3.24 22.58
C LEU A 7 66.94 2.24 21.53
N LEU A 8 68.19 1.77 21.63
CA LEU A 8 68.87 1.04 20.57
C LEU A 8 68.58 -0.48 20.57
N GLU A 9 68.34 -1.07 21.75
CA GLU A 9 68.03 -2.51 21.89
C GLU A 9 66.67 -2.91 21.29
N ARG A 10 65.81 -1.95 20.95
CA ARG A 10 64.50 -2.19 20.31
C ARG A 10 64.51 -2.15 18.78
N LEU A 11 65.64 -1.82 18.15
CA LEU A 11 65.70 -1.57 16.70
C LEU A 11 66.52 -2.60 15.90
N LEU A 12 67.18 -3.55 16.57
CA LEU A 12 68.14 -4.47 15.92
C LEU A 12 67.90 -5.96 16.18
N ALA A 13 66.63 -6.37 16.36
CA ALA A 13 66.18 -7.74 16.11
C ALA A 13 65.87 -7.96 14.61
N ILE A 14 66.69 -7.36 13.74
CA ILE A 14 66.71 -7.60 12.30
C ILE A 14 67.42 -8.95 12.06
N VAL A 15 67.15 -9.59 10.92
CA VAL A 15 67.78 -10.82 10.39
C VAL A 15 67.07 -12.14 10.78
N LEU A 16 66.63 -12.85 9.73
CA LEU A 16 66.25 -14.27 9.64
C LEU A 16 64.92 -14.77 10.29
N CYS A 17 63.98 -15.12 9.40
CA CYS A 17 63.42 -16.50 9.23
C CYS A 17 62.58 -17.14 10.36
N LEU A 18 61.44 -17.83 10.08
CA LEU A 18 60.88 -18.37 8.83
C LEU A 18 59.35 -18.16 8.63
N LEU A 19 58.93 -18.41 7.39
CA LEU A 19 57.57 -18.68 6.85
C LEU A 19 56.95 -19.99 7.44
N PRO A 20 55.72 -20.45 7.06
CA PRO A 20 54.72 -19.98 6.07
C PRO A 20 53.30 -19.81 6.71
N ALA A 21 52.15 -19.67 6.02
CA ALA A 21 51.74 -19.82 4.60
C ALA A 21 50.73 -18.72 4.14
N ALA A 22 50.00 -18.90 3.01
CA ALA A 22 49.25 -17.81 2.33
C ALA A 22 48.05 -18.18 1.39
N SER A 23 47.10 -17.24 1.15
CA SER A 23 45.90 -17.35 0.25
C SER A 23 45.55 -16.05 -0.54
N TYR A 24 44.93 -16.10 -1.74
CA TYR A 24 45.05 -15.08 -2.84
C TYR A 24 43.75 -14.81 -3.68
N ALA A 25 43.73 -13.88 -4.68
CA ALA A 25 42.70 -13.77 -5.77
C ALA A 25 43.30 -13.84 -7.16
N SER A 26 44.40 -13.12 -7.40
CA SER A 26 45.34 -13.52 -8.44
C SER A 26 45.86 -14.91 -8.00
N GLY A 27 45.13 -15.98 -8.34
CA GLY A 27 44.75 -16.94 -7.29
C GLY A 27 44.27 -18.30 -7.77
N PRO A 28 44.14 -19.27 -6.84
CA PRO A 28 43.91 -20.66 -7.17
C PRO A 28 42.44 -20.98 -7.41
N ARG A 29 42.14 -21.60 -8.56
CA ARG A 29 40.83 -22.20 -8.88
C ARG A 29 40.49 -23.34 -7.93
N TRP A 30 41.50 -24.10 -7.49
CA TRP A 30 41.33 -25.16 -6.52
C TRP A 30 42.32 -25.12 -5.35
N VAL A 31 41.79 -25.49 -4.19
CA VAL A 31 42.49 -25.62 -2.92
C VAL A 31 42.00 -26.91 -2.26
N THR A 32 42.90 -27.68 -1.67
CA THR A 32 42.56 -28.95 -1.03
C THR A 32 41.69 -28.77 0.22
N GLY A 33 40.79 -29.71 0.50
CA GLY A 33 39.93 -29.73 1.68
C GLY A 33 39.34 -31.11 1.99
N LYS A 34 38.94 -31.34 3.24
CA LYS A 34 38.39 -32.63 3.69
C LYS A 34 36.90 -32.79 3.31
N PRO A 35 36.40 -34.03 3.08
CA PRO A 35 37.09 -35.31 3.20
C PRO A 35 37.93 -35.77 1.99
N TYR A 36 37.70 -35.26 0.76
CA TYR A 36 38.38 -35.78 -0.44
C TYR A 36 39.92 -35.71 -0.36
N TYR A 37 40.45 -34.59 0.11
CA TYR A 37 41.89 -34.40 0.27
C TYR A 37 42.29 -34.60 1.76
N PRO A 38 43.31 -35.42 2.08
CA PRO A 38 43.78 -35.61 3.46
C PRO A 38 44.40 -34.34 4.06
N LEU A 39 45.06 -33.53 3.22
CA LEU A 39 45.59 -32.21 3.57
C LEU A 39 44.59 -31.13 3.17
N GLU A 40 44.41 -30.11 4.00
CA GLU A 40 43.49 -29.00 3.78
C GLU A 40 44.25 -27.67 3.67
N GLY A 41 43.78 -26.75 2.83
CA GLY A 41 44.44 -25.45 2.63
C GLY A 41 45.73 -25.49 1.80
N VAL A 42 45.91 -26.48 0.91
CA VAL A 42 47.03 -26.51 -0.05
C VAL A 42 46.55 -26.08 -1.43
N ILE A 43 47.31 -25.24 -2.12
CA ILE A 43 46.99 -24.85 -3.51
C ILE A 43 47.15 -26.05 -4.43
N VAL A 44 46.12 -26.31 -5.24
CA VAL A 44 46.14 -27.37 -6.25
C VAL A 44 46.84 -26.87 -7.51
N THR A 45 47.83 -27.63 -7.98
CA THR A 45 48.63 -27.30 -9.17
C THR A 45 48.89 -28.55 -10.00
N TRP A 46 49.41 -28.42 -11.23
CA TRP A 46 49.77 -29.60 -12.04
C TRP A 46 50.78 -30.53 -11.32
N TYR A 47 50.67 -31.83 -11.59
CA TYR A 47 51.61 -32.85 -11.08
C TYR A 47 53.04 -32.69 -11.64
N THR A 48 53.19 -31.91 -12.71
CA THR A 48 54.44 -31.59 -13.41
C THR A 48 54.51 -30.10 -13.72
N ASN A 49 55.71 -29.52 -13.73
CA ASN A 49 55.95 -28.16 -14.22
C ASN A 49 56.06 -28.10 -15.76
N ASN A 50 56.01 -29.24 -16.47
CA ASN A 50 56.00 -29.28 -17.93
C ASN A 50 54.83 -30.14 -18.48
N PRO A 51 53.57 -29.75 -18.25
CA PRO A 51 52.42 -30.43 -18.85
C PRO A 51 52.43 -30.28 -20.38
N ARG A 52 52.02 -31.34 -21.06
CA ARG A 52 51.96 -31.41 -22.53
C ARG A 52 50.52 -31.45 -23.01
N TYR A 53 50.24 -30.68 -24.07
CA TYR A 53 48.96 -30.73 -24.77
C TYR A 53 49.07 -31.50 -26.08
N TYR A 54 48.02 -32.27 -26.36
CA TYR A 54 47.90 -33.14 -27.53
C TYR A 54 46.66 -32.73 -28.33
N THR A 55 46.82 -32.53 -29.63
CA THR A 55 45.76 -32.03 -30.51
C THR A 55 45.13 -33.13 -31.35
N ASP A 56 43.85 -32.98 -31.60
CA ASP A 56 43.08 -33.86 -32.47
C ASP A 56 43.70 -33.95 -33.88
N PRO A 57 43.89 -35.16 -34.45
CA PRO A 57 44.37 -35.32 -35.83
C PRO A 57 43.34 -34.89 -36.89
N GLY A 58 42.07 -34.67 -36.50
CA GLY A 58 41.00 -34.17 -37.35
C GLY A 58 41.17 -32.69 -37.77
N ASN A 59 40.23 -32.21 -38.59
CA ASN A 59 40.12 -30.77 -38.87
C ASN A 59 39.16 -30.12 -37.87
N LEU A 60 39.38 -28.84 -37.54
CA LEU A 60 38.47 -28.12 -36.64
C LEU A 60 37.18 -27.67 -37.32
N SER A 61 37.19 -27.38 -38.62
CA SER A 61 35.95 -27.08 -39.36
C SER A 61 36.16 -27.26 -40.87
N PRO A 62 35.12 -27.13 -41.71
CA PRO A 62 35.28 -27.10 -43.18
C PRO A 62 36.23 -26.00 -43.69
N TYR A 63 36.59 -25.03 -42.83
CA TYR A 63 37.40 -23.84 -43.17
C TYR A 63 38.71 -23.75 -42.37
N VAL A 64 38.87 -24.54 -41.31
CA VAL A 64 40.05 -24.53 -40.43
C VAL A 64 40.60 -25.95 -40.36
N SER A 65 41.67 -26.19 -41.12
CA SER A 65 42.36 -27.47 -41.15
C SER A 65 43.10 -27.77 -39.84
N HIS A 66 43.43 -29.04 -39.62
CA HIS A 66 44.27 -29.52 -38.51
C HIS A 66 45.44 -28.57 -38.18
N THR A 67 46.31 -28.29 -39.16
CA THR A 67 47.49 -27.42 -38.99
C THR A 67 47.15 -25.95 -38.64
N ALA A 68 45.99 -25.45 -39.05
CA ALA A 68 45.53 -24.11 -38.70
C ALA A 68 44.95 -24.07 -37.27
N ALA A 69 44.26 -25.13 -36.85
CA ALA A 69 43.80 -25.30 -35.48
C ALA A 69 44.97 -25.49 -34.51
N ASP A 70 45.98 -26.28 -34.89
CA ASP A 70 47.27 -26.42 -34.18
C ASP A 70 47.94 -25.06 -33.94
N ALA A 71 47.97 -24.19 -34.95
CA ALA A 71 48.54 -22.85 -34.83
C ALA A 71 47.75 -21.96 -33.84
N ILE A 72 46.41 -22.04 -33.85
CA ILE A 72 45.54 -21.35 -32.88
C ILE A 72 45.78 -21.87 -31.45
N VAL A 73 45.89 -23.19 -31.29
CA VAL A 73 46.20 -23.85 -30.02
C VAL A 73 47.58 -23.42 -29.50
N ALA A 74 48.61 -23.49 -30.34
CA ALA A 74 49.98 -23.15 -29.97
C ALA A 74 50.12 -21.67 -29.57
N ALA A 75 49.42 -20.76 -30.25
CA ALA A 75 49.38 -19.34 -29.89
C ALA A 75 48.68 -19.09 -28.55
N ALA A 76 47.56 -19.78 -28.29
CA ALA A 76 46.82 -19.66 -27.03
C ALA A 76 47.58 -20.29 -25.84
N ALA A 77 48.23 -21.44 -26.03
CA ALA A 77 49.06 -22.09 -25.03
C ALA A 77 50.35 -21.28 -24.73
N GLY A 78 50.98 -20.76 -25.79
CA GLY A 78 52.24 -20.01 -25.70
C GLY A 78 52.16 -18.73 -24.87
N ALA A 79 50.99 -18.09 -24.80
CA ALA A 79 50.75 -16.92 -23.96
C ALA A 79 51.03 -17.17 -22.46
N TRP A 80 50.87 -18.40 -21.99
CA TRP A 80 51.10 -18.80 -20.59
C TRP A 80 52.55 -19.17 -20.26
N ASN A 81 53.45 -19.23 -21.25
CA ASN A 81 54.86 -19.57 -21.06
C ASN A 81 55.69 -18.37 -20.56
N VAL A 82 55.28 -17.76 -19.44
CA VAL A 82 55.94 -16.57 -18.89
C VAL A 82 57.32 -16.91 -18.28
N PRO A 83 58.32 -16.00 -18.33
CA PRO A 83 59.65 -16.29 -17.78
C PRO A 83 59.70 -16.41 -16.26
N MET A 84 58.75 -15.80 -15.54
CA MET A 84 58.76 -15.70 -14.07
C MET A 84 58.06 -16.85 -13.35
N ALA A 85 57.47 -17.80 -14.07
CA ALA A 85 56.78 -18.96 -13.53
C ALA A 85 57.52 -20.25 -13.91
N SER A 86 57.58 -21.23 -13.00
CA SER A 86 58.29 -22.49 -13.23
C SER A 86 57.60 -23.42 -14.23
N LEU A 87 56.31 -23.20 -14.50
CA LEU A 87 55.51 -23.90 -15.49
C LEU A 87 55.94 -23.61 -16.94
N THR A 88 55.91 -24.63 -17.80
CA THR A 88 55.95 -24.47 -19.26
C THR A 88 54.94 -25.43 -19.92
N LEU A 89 54.01 -24.90 -20.72
CA LEU A 89 53.19 -25.68 -21.64
C LEU A 89 53.98 -26.02 -22.91
N ALA A 90 53.99 -27.29 -23.29
CA ALA A 90 54.65 -27.78 -24.50
C ALA A 90 53.69 -28.62 -25.36
N TYR A 91 53.88 -28.60 -26.68
CA TYR A 91 53.18 -29.52 -27.57
C TYR A 91 53.69 -30.96 -27.35
N GLY A 92 52.77 -31.91 -27.32
CA GLY A 92 53.07 -33.33 -27.10
C GLY A 92 53.08 -34.19 -28.37
N GLY A 93 52.40 -33.73 -29.43
CA GLY A 93 52.01 -34.54 -30.59
C GLY A 93 50.49 -34.57 -30.76
N THR A 94 49.96 -35.45 -31.59
CA THR A 94 48.51 -35.61 -31.78
C THR A 94 47.89 -36.58 -30.77
N LEU A 95 46.56 -36.56 -30.70
CA LEU A 95 45.75 -37.68 -30.23
C LEU A 95 45.87 -38.87 -31.22
N ASP A 96 45.51 -40.08 -30.79
CA ASP A 96 45.69 -41.30 -31.59
C ASP A 96 44.55 -41.51 -32.61
N GLU A 97 43.37 -40.94 -32.32
CA GLU A 97 42.18 -40.95 -33.15
C GLU A 97 41.46 -39.58 -33.17
N ASP A 98 40.67 -39.34 -34.23
CA ASP A 98 39.83 -38.16 -34.47
C ASP A 98 38.62 -38.17 -33.50
N ALA A 99 38.43 -37.13 -32.70
CA ALA A 99 37.40 -37.12 -31.65
C ALA A 99 36.05 -36.62 -32.18
N SER A 100 35.03 -37.48 -32.10
CA SER A 100 33.71 -37.20 -32.69
C SER A 100 32.58 -37.92 -31.94
N SER A 101 31.33 -37.64 -32.32
CA SER A 101 30.15 -38.38 -31.84
C SER A 101 30.11 -39.87 -32.22
N PHE A 102 31.09 -40.38 -32.97
CA PHE A 102 31.27 -41.82 -33.22
C PHE A 102 32.02 -42.54 -32.09
N ASN A 103 33.00 -41.88 -31.45
CA ASN A 103 33.84 -42.46 -30.40
C ASN A 103 33.69 -41.79 -29.02
N ILE A 104 32.96 -40.67 -28.93
CA ILE A 104 32.53 -40.03 -27.67
C ILE A 104 31.01 -40.13 -27.55
N TYR A 105 30.53 -40.72 -26.45
CA TYR A 105 29.10 -40.97 -26.23
C TYR A 105 28.70 -40.96 -24.75
N PRO A 106 27.42 -40.67 -24.41
CA PRO A 106 26.96 -40.63 -23.03
C PRO A 106 26.66 -42.03 -22.47
N THR A 107 26.86 -42.17 -21.16
CA THR A 107 26.44 -43.32 -20.35
C THR A 107 25.77 -42.85 -19.06
N GLY A 108 25.15 -43.77 -18.30
CA GLY A 108 24.57 -43.45 -16.99
C GLY A 108 25.56 -42.95 -15.92
N THR A 109 26.87 -42.98 -16.21
CA THR A 109 27.95 -42.53 -15.31
C THR A 109 28.74 -41.32 -15.85
N GLY A 110 28.39 -40.78 -17.01
CA GLY A 110 29.10 -39.68 -17.67
C GLY A 110 29.43 -39.97 -19.13
N LEU A 111 30.27 -39.14 -19.75
CA LEU A 111 30.73 -39.39 -21.12
C LEU A 111 31.86 -40.42 -21.13
N VAL A 112 31.84 -41.31 -22.12
CA VAL A 112 32.99 -42.16 -22.48
C VAL A 112 33.80 -41.43 -23.54
N PHE A 113 35.11 -41.40 -23.34
CA PHE A 113 36.09 -40.88 -24.30
C PHE A 113 36.97 -42.01 -24.85
N PRO A 114 37.61 -41.83 -26.02
CA PRO A 114 38.71 -42.67 -26.50
C PRO A 114 39.79 -42.92 -25.44
N ALA A 115 40.48 -44.07 -25.53
CA ALA A 115 41.36 -44.54 -24.47
C ALA A 115 42.58 -43.61 -24.21
N ASP A 116 42.97 -42.84 -25.21
CA ASP A 116 44.10 -41.91 -25.14
C ASP A 116 43.72 -40.54 -24.54
N ILE A 117 42.44 -40.14 -24.67
CA ILE A 117 41.79 -38.95 -24.09
C ILE A 117 41.30 -39.21 -22.65
N GLN A 118 41.13 -40.46 -22.22
CA GLN A 118 40.70 -40.77 -20.85
C GLN A 118 41.74 -40.34 -19.80
N SER A 119 41.29 -39.75 -18.69
CA SER A 119 42.17 -39.29 -17.60
C SER A 119 43.00 -40.36 -16.89
N ALA A 120 42.76 -41.65 -17.17
CA ALA A 120 43.69 -42.72 -16.78
C ALA A 120 45.03 -42.63 -17.52
N ASN A 121 45.06 -42.09 -18.74
CA ASN A 121 46.23 -41.96 -19.62
C ASN A 121 47.09 -40.72 -19.32
N TYR A 122 46.81 -40.00 -18.24
CA TYR A 122 47.37 -38.66 -17.96
C TYR A 122 48.91 -38.59 -17.94
N LEU A 123 49.61 -39.70 -17.66
CA LEU A 123 51.08 -39.75 -17.69
C LEU A 123 51.65 -39.58 -19.11
N ASN A 124 50.89 -39.98 -20.14
CA ASN A 124 51.25 -39.86 -21.55
C ASN A 124 50.61 -38.60 -22.16
N LYS A 125 49.29 -38.45 -22.00
CA LYS A 125 48.49 -37.35 -22.56
C LYS A 125 47.76 -36.60 -21.42
N PRO A 126 48.43 -35.66 -20.73
CA PRO A 126 47.83 -34.94 -19.61
C PRO A 126 46.81 -33.86 -20.01
N ILE A 127 46.92 -33.28 -21.22
CA ILE A 127 45.94 -32.33 -21.74
C ILE A 127 45.51 -32.77 -23.14
N ALA A 128 44.26 -33.17 -23.30
CA ALA A 128 43.66 -33.48 -24.60
C ALA A 128 42.91 -32.27 -25.17
N ILE A 129 43.10 -32.00 -26.47
CA ILE A 129 42.46 -30.88 -27.17
C ILE A 129 41.71 -31.41 -28.40
N LEU A 130 40.39 -31.43 -28.30
CA LEU A 130 39.47 -32.08 -29.23
C LEU A 130 38.93 -31.04 -30.23
N TYR A 131 38.81 -31.44 -31.49
CA TYR A 131 38.36 -30.57 -32.59
C TYR A 131 36.94 -30.96 -33.02
N ASP A 132 35.95 -30.38 -32.33
CA ASP A 132 34.52 -30.70 -32.45
C ASP A 132 33.91 -30.12 -33.73
N TYR A 133 34.27 -30.72 -34.87
CA TYR A 133 34.04 -30.25 -36.24
C TYR A 133 32.59 -29.83 -36.53
N ASP A 134 31.61 -30.58 -36.00
CA ASP A 134 30.18 -30.36 -36.21
C ASP A 134 29.44 -29.83 -34.98
N GLY A 135 30.13 -29.61 -33.85
CA GLY A 135 29.56 -29.16 -32.58
C GLY A 135 28.91 -30.25 -31.73
N SER A 136 28.94 -31.52 -32.16
CA SER A 136 28.24 -32.62 -31.48
C SER A 136 28.81 -32.95 -30.09
N ILE A 137 30.11 -32.76 -29.86
CA ILE A 137 30.73 -32.96 -28.53
C ILE A 137 30.33 -31.83 -27.58
N THR A 138 30.27 -30.59 -28.07
CA THR A 138 29.82 -29.42 -27.30
C THR A 138 28.34 -29.56 -26.90
N ASP A 139 27.47 -29.98 -27.82
CA ASP A 139 26.07 -30.27 -27.53
C ASP A 139 25.89 -31.47 -26.57
N LEU A 140 26.81 -32.44 -26.61
CA LEU A 140 26.82 -33.59 -25.70
C LEU A 140 27.31 -33.22 -24.28
N MET A 141 28.27 -32.31 -24.15
CA MET A 141 28.78 -31.83 -22.85
C MET A 141 27.89 -30.79 -22.17
N LEU A 142 27.31 -29.87 -22.94
CA LEU A 142 26.59 -28.70 -22.42
C LEU A 142 25.07 -28.72 -22.66
N GLY A 143 24.57 -29.69 -23.45
CA GLY A 143 23.17 -29.83 -23.82
C GLY A 143 22.86 -29.33 -25.22
N SER A 144 21.84 -29.93 -25.85
CA SER A 144 21.45 -29.69 -27.24
C SER A 144 21.20 -28.20 -27.55
N GLY A 145 21.92 -27.68 -28.54
CA GLY A 145 21.89 -26.28 -28.97
C GLY A 145 23.00 -25.41 -28.37
N ALA A 146 23.78 -25.92 -27.41
CA ALA A 146 24.95 -25.24 -26.87
C ALA A 146 26.01 -24.95 -27.94
N SER A 147 26.15 -25.80 -28.95
CA SER A 147 27.12 -25.61 -30.04
C SER A 147 26.77 -24.51 -31.04
N SER A 148 25.58 -23.90 -30.93
CA SER A 148 25.08 -22.89 -31.87
C SER A 148 26.07 -21.73 -32.11
N PRO A 149 26.25 -21.26 -33.37
CA PRO A 149 27.02 -20.05 -33.70
C PRO A 149 26.64 -18.79 -32.91
N SER A 150 25.41 -18.71 -32.37
CA SER A 150 24.98 -17.62 -31.49
C SER A 150 25.69 -17.61 -30.12
N SER A 151 26.22 -18.76 -29.69
CA SER A 151 26.71 -19.03 -28.33
C SER A 151 28.24 -18.98 -28.24
N CYS A 152 28.93 -18.60 -29.32
CA CYS A 152 30.40 -18.66 -29.46
C CYS A 152 31.22 -17.65 -28.64
N ARG A 153 30.59 -16.90 -27.72
CA ARG A 153 31.32 -16.16 -26.68
C ARG A 153 31.46 -16.98 -25.40
N GLN A 154 30.57 -17.93 -25.19
CA GLN A 154 30.52 -18.81 -24.02
C GLN A 154 31.00 -20.23 -24.37
N ASN A 155 30.58 -20.75 -25.53
CA ASN A 155 30.68 -22.17 -25.89
C ASN A 155 31.58 -22.43 -27.11
N ALA A 156 32.51 -21.52 -27.43
CA ALA A 156 33.52 -21.74 -28.48
C ALA A 156 34.65 -22.67 -28.00
N VAL A 157 34.95 -22.64 -26.71
CA VAL A 157 35.86 -23.57 -26.03
C VAL A 157 35.21 -24.03 -24.74
N THR A 158 35.09 -25.34 -24.54
CA THR A 158 34.60 -25.95 -23.29
C THR A 158 35.79 -26.53 -22.54
N GLU A 159 36.06 -26.07 -21.31
CA GLU A 159 37.14 -26.61 -20.46
C GLU A 159 36.63 -27.60 -19.42
N SER A 160 37.33 -28.72 -19.26
CA SER A 160 37.12 -29.68 -18.18
C SER A 160 38.45 -30.03 -17.52
N VAL A 161 38.45 -30.13 -16.20
CA VAL A 161 39.48 -30.82 -15.42
C VAL A 161 38.76 -31.96 -14.72
N ASP A 162 38.93 -33.16 -15.25
CA ASP A 162 38.21 -34.37 -14.86
C ASP A 162 38.99 -35.23 -13.84
N SER A 163 40.30 -35.00 -13.70
CA SER A 163 41.13 -35.68 -12.69
C SER A 163 42.06 -34.74 -11.94
N ILE A 164 41.85 -34.69 -10.62
CA ILE A 164 42.75 -34.08 -9.63
C ILE A 164 42.99 -35.12 -8.53
N SER A 165 44.25 -35.40 -8.21
CA SER A 165 44.62 -36.39 -7.19
C SER A 165 44.17 -35.96 -5.78
N THR A 166 43.98 -36.94 -4.89
CA THR A 166 43.77 -36.70 -3.45
C THR A 166 44.96 -36.00 -2.77
N THR A 167 46.13 -35.94 -3.41
CA THR A 167 47.30 -35.16 -2.98
C THR A 167 47.29 -33.69 -3.45
N GLY A 168 46.22 -33.24 -4.12
CA GLY A 168 46.09 -31.85 -4.57
C GLY A 168 46.83 -31.56 -5.87
N LYS A 169 46.87 -32.51 -6.81
CA LYS A 169 47.53 -32.32 -8.10
C LYS A 169 46.60 -32.53 -9.28
N ILE A 170 46.50 -31.52 -10.15
CA ILE A 170 45.83 -31.67 -11.45
C ILE A 170 46.59 -32.75 -12.21
N GLN A 171 45.87 -33.79 -12.63
CA GLN A 171 46.42 -34.92 -13.39
C GLN A 171 46.04 -34.82 -14.87
N HIS A 172 44.77 -34.52 -15.17
CA HIS A 172 44.26 -34.49 -16.54
C HIS A 172 43.31 -33.30 -16.81
N ALA A 173 43.26 -32.86 -18.07
CA ALA A 173 42.34 -31.84 -18.54
C ALA A 173 41.92 -32.06 -20.01
N ILE A 174 40.71 -31.64 -20.36
CA ILE A 174 40.13 -31.71 -21.69
C ILE A 174 39.72 -30.29 -22.13
N LEU A 175 40.11 -29.90 -23.35
CA LEU A 175 39.63 -28.69 -24.03
C LEU A 175 38.89 -29.10 -25.31
N VAL A 176 37.61 -28.75 -25.45
CA VAL A 176 36.84 -29.00 -26.68
C VAL A 176 36.66 -27.69 -27.43
N LEU A 177 37.14 -27.61 -28.66
CA LEU A 177 37.01 -26.44 -29.53
C LEU A 177 35.87 -26.67 -30.50
N ASN A 178 34.82 -25.84 -30.44
CA ASN A 178 33.63 -25.98 -31.27
C ASN A 178 33.89 -25.47 -32.70
N GLY A 179 33.87 -26.39 -33.68
CA GLY A 179 34.10 -26.10 -35.10
C GLY A 179 33.09 -25.14 -35.72
N ARG A 180 31.86 -25.09 -35.19
CA ARG A 180 30.81 -24.16 -35.61
C ARG A 180 31.08 -22.72 -35.17
N CYS A 181 32.02 -22.51 -34.25
CA CYS A 181 32.43 -21.21 -33.74
C CYS A 181 33.65 -20.61 -34.47
N THR A 182 34.14 -21.28 -35.51
CA THR A 182 35.22 -20.78 -36.37
C THR A 182 34.84 -20.83 -37.84
N GLY A 183 35.66 -20.24 -38.71
CA GLY A 183 35.35 -20.10 -40.12
C GLY A 183 36.47 -19.44 -40.93
N PRO A 184 36.19 -19.01 -42.17
CA PRO A 184 37.20 -18.41 -43.05
C PRO A 184 37.52 -16.94 -42.70
N ALA A 185 36.73 -16.30 -41.83
CA ALA A 185 36.99 -14.94 -41.39
C ALA A 185 38.01 -14.94 -40.22
N PRO A 186 39.13 -14.18 -40.30
CA PRO A 186 40.14 -14.14 -39.26
C PRO A 186 39.58 -13.78 -37.88
N GLU A 187 38.55 -12.95 -37.81
CA GLU A 187 37.94 -12.51 -36.56
C GLU A 187 37.26 -13.64 -35.77
N GLN A 188 36.74 -14.67 -36.46
CA GLN A 188 36.19 -15.86 -35.83
C GLN A 188 37.32 -16.71 -35.20
N GLN A 189 38.44 -16.84 -35.90
CA GLN A 189 39.63 -17.56 -35.42
C GLN A 189 40.29 -16.83 -34.23
N LEU A 190 40.33 -15.50 -34.27
CA LEU A 190 40.82 -14.65 -33.17
C LEU A 190 39.91 -14.71 -31.93
N GLN A 191 38.58 -14.75 -32.10
CA GLN A 191 37.64 -14.98 -31.00
C GLN A 191 37.86 -16.36 -30.36
N LEU A 192 38.04 -17.41 -31.16
CA LEU A 192 38.35 -18.75 -30.67
C LEU A 192 39.67 -18.78 -29.91
N GLN A 193 40.75 -18.22 -30.48
CA GLN A 193 42.06 -18.11 -29.84
C GLN A 193 41.98 -17.40 -28.48
N TYR A 194 41.17 -16.34 -28.39
CA TYR A 194 40.97 -15.57 -27.17
C TYR A 194 40.26 -16.39 -26.07
N GLN A 195 39.18 -17.12 -26.39
CA GLN A 195 38.55 -18.02 -25.42
C GLN A 195 39.46 -19.18 -25.04
N LEU A 196 40.21 -19.72 -26.00
CA LEU A 196 41.17 -20.81 -25.75
C LEU A 196 42.30 -20.37 -24.82
N MET A 197 42.79 -19.14 -24.96
CA MET A 197 43.79 -18.57 -24.06
C MET A 197 43.24 -18.45 -22.63
N ARG A 198 41.97 -18.05 -22.45
CA ARG A 198 41.30 -18.04 -21.14
C ARG A 198 41.12 -19.47 -20.59
N ALA A 199 40.69 -20.41 -21.43
CA ALA A 199 40.53 -21.83 -21.08
C ALA A 199 41.85 -22.49 -20.64
N PHE A 200 42.98 -22.14 -21.26
CA PHE A 200 44.30 -22.59 -20.79
C PHE A 200 44.58 -22.13 -19.35
N GLY A 201 44.43 -20.83 -19.03
CA GLY A 201 44.60 -20.35 -17.65
C GLY A 201 43.70 -21.09 -16.66
N ARG A 202 42.45 -21.38 -17.06
CA ARG A 202 41.47 -22.15 -16.29
C ARG A 202 41.88 -23.60 -16.02
N ILE A 203 42.54 -24.30 -16.94
CA ILE A 203 43.07 -25.66 -16.71
C ILE A 203 44.45 -25.67 -16.05
N LEU A 204 45.22 -24.58 -16.14
CA LEU A 204 46.45 -24.39 -15.37
C LEU A 204 46.20 -24.17 -13.87
N GLY A 205 44.93 -23.99 -13.48
CA GLY A 205 44.49 -23.87 -12.10
C GLY A 205 44.24 -22.44 -11.63
N LEU A 206 44.19 -21.45 -12.54
CA LEU A 206 43.89 -20.07 -12.16
C LEU A 206 42.38 -19.87 -11.99
N ALA A 207 42.01 -19.18 -10.90
CA ALA A 207 40.67 -18.63 -10.72
C ALA A 207 40.40 -17.52 -11.75
N TRP A 208 39.16 -17.04 -11.81
CA TRP A 208 38.95 -15.70 -12.40
C TRP A 208 39.38 -14.63 -11.39
N SER A 209 39.66 -13.44 -11.90
CA SER A 209 40.15 -12.28 -11.13
C SER A 209 39.26 -11.05 -11.32
N GLN A 210 39.35 -10.10 -10.38
CA GLN A 210 38.70 -8.80 -10.44
C GLN A 210 39.72 -7.70 -10.13
N THR A 211 40.18 -7.03 -11.19
CA THR A 211 40.72 -5.67 -11.13
C THR A 211 40.03 -4.82 -12.20
N ASN A 212 40.01 -3.49 -12.03
CA ASN A 212 39.46 -2.52 -12.98
C ASN A 212 38.04 -2.87 -13.46
N ASP A 213 37.16 -3.25 -12.52
CA ASP A 213 35.83 -3.83 -12.85
C ASP A 213 34.93 -2.88 -13.65
N ASN A 214 35.21 -1.58 -13.59
CA ASN A 214 34.55 -0.54 -14.39
C ASN A 214 34.76 -0.69 -15.91
N VAL A 215 35.75 -1.49 -16.34
CA VAL A 215 35.92 -1.89 -17.75
C VAL A 215 34.77 -2.79 -18.21
N PHE A 216 34.19 -3.62 -17.33
CA PHE A 216 33.01 -4.44 -17.60
C PHE A 216 31.70 -3.72 -17.26
N THR A 217 31.59 -3.05 -16.11
CA THR A 217 30.34 -2.37 -15.70
C THR A 217 30.08 -1.05 -16.43
N GLY A 218 31.08 -0.52 -17.14
CA GLY A 218 31.06 0.80 -17.78
C GLY A 218 30.95 1.99 -16.81
N THR A 219 30.99 1.75 -15.49
CA THR A 219 30.63 2.75 -14.47
C THR A 219 31.66 2.76 -13.32
N PRO A 220 32.44 3.84 -13.13
CA PRO A 220 32.58 5.01 -14.02
C PRO A 220 33.23 4.63 -15.36
N THR A 221 32.99 5.42 -16.41
CA THR A 221 33.47 5.14 -17.78
C THR A 221 34.97 4.78 -17.80
N PRO A 222 35.36 3.60 -18.32
CA PRO A 222 36.73 3.12 -18.22
C PRO A 222 37.70 3.93 -19.07
N THR A 223 38.88 4.18 -18.51
CA THR A 223 40.01 4.76 -19.25
C THR A 223 40.74 3.71 -20.08
N ILE A 224 41.41 4.13 -21.15
CA ILE A 224 42.23 3.22 -21.98
C ILE A 224 43.34 2.52 -21.17
N GLN A 225 43.84 3.15 -20.10
CA GLN A 225 44.84 2.55 -19.21
C GLN A 225 44.25 1.47 -18.30
N GLN A 226 43.02 1.66 -17.80
CA GLN A 226 42.30 0.60 -17.08
C GLN A 226 42.02 -0.60 -18.01
N ALA A 227 41.60 -0.37 -19.26
CA ALA A 227 41.39 -1.43 -20.24
C ALA A 227 42.70 -2.17 -20.64
N LEU A 228 43.84 -1.47 -20.67
CA LEU A 228 45.18 -2.06 -20.83
C LEU A 228 45.66 -2.90 -19.63
N ARG A 229 45.00 -2.78 -18.48
CA ARG A 229 45.33 -3.52 -17.24
C ARG A 229 44.25 -4.50 -16.79
N TRP A 230 43.09 -4.51 -17.46
CA TRP A 230 42.04 -5.49 -17.22
C TRP A 230 42.54 -6.91 -17.56
N PRO A 231 42.44 -7.88 -16.63
CA PRO A 231 43.08 -9.20 -16.73
C PRO A 231 42.43 -10.05 -17.82
N ILE A 232 43.21 -10.91 -18.48
CA ILE A 232 42.67 -11.92 -19.40
C ILE A 232 41.76 -12.90 -18.65
N MET A 233 42.09 -13.19 -17.39
CA MET A 233 41.28 -13.96 -16.45
C MET A 233 40.15 -13.15 -15.80
N HIS A 234 39.64 -12.10 -16.43
CA HIS A 234 38.35 -11.52 -16.03
C HIS A 234 37.22 -12.57 -16.17
N PRO A 235 36.10 -12.46 -15.46
CA PRO A 235 35.12 -13.56 -15.42
C PRO A 235 34.12 -13.52 -16.59
N ILE A 236 33.63 -12.33 -16.96
CA ILE A 236 32.55 -12.15 -17.96
C ILE A 236 33.02 -11.26 -19.11
N ASP A 237 32.76 -11.66 -20.36
CA ASP A 237 33.09 -10.91 -21.57
C ASP A 237 32.27 -9.61 -21.75
N ILE A 238 32.87 -8.63 -22.42
CA ILE A 238 32.25 -7.34 -22.74
C ILE A 238 31.47 -7.40 -24.07
N LEU A 239 30.33 -6.71 -24.12
CA LEU A 239 29.49 -6.58 -25.31
C LEU A 239 29.67 -5.20 -25.96
N CYS A 240 30.60 -5.12 -26.91
CA CYS A 240 31.02 -3.87 -27.57
C CYS A 240 31.27 -4.01 -29.08
N GLY A 241 31.08 -5.21 -29.63
CA GLY A 241 31.28 -5.57 -31.03
C GLY A 241 30.77 -7.00 -31.30
N PRO A 242 30.92 -7.53 -32.53
CA PRO A 242 30.58 -8.92 -32.87
C PRO A 242 31.44 -9.97 -32.13
N TYR A 243 32.65 -9.62 -31.69
CA TYR A 243 33.55 -10.51 -30.96
C TYR A 243 34.06 -9.86 -29.67
N SER A 244 34.35 -10.67 -28.64
CA SER A 244 34.70 -10.22 -27.29
C SER A 244 36.05 -9.49 -27.23
N TYR A 245 37.03 -9.99 -28.00
CA TYR A 245 38.41 -9.49 -27.95
C TYR A 245 38.59 -8.08 -28.52
N GLN A 246 37.66 -7.57 -29.32
CA GLN A 246 37.88 -6.41 -30.20
C GLN A 246 38.06 -5.07 -29.46
N CYS A 247 37.57 -4.97 -28.23
CA CYS A 247 37.64 -3.74 -27.42
C CYS A 247 38.66 -3.83 -26.29
N LEU A 248 39.33 -4.98 -26.16
CA LEU A 248 40.44 -5.17 -25.24
C LEU A 248 41.72 -4.75 -25.96
N PRO A 249 42.40 -3.67 -25.54
CA PRO A 249 43.67 -3.30 -26.13
C PRO A 249 44.71 -4.37 -25.80
N GLN A 250 45.40 -4.90 -26.81
CA GLN A 250 46.31 -6.06 -26.69
C GLN A 250 45.61 -7.30 -26.07
N PRO A 251 44.63 -7.92 -26.77
CA PRO A 251 43.80 -8.99 -26.21
C PRO A 251 44.51 -10.34 -26.04
N PHE A 252 45.68 -10.52 -26.65
CA PHE A 252 46.49 -11.75 -26.60
C PHE A 252 47.75 -11.56 -25.75
N THR A 253 47.63 -10.86 -24.62
CA THR A 253 48.76 -10.51 -23.75
C THR A 253 48.34 -10.47 -22.30
N LEU A 254 48.87 -11.39 -21.50
CA LEU A 254 48.61 -11.49 -20.06
C LEU A 254 49.00 -10.20 -19.32
N ARG A 255 48.24 -9.85 -18.27
CA ARG A 255 48.47 -8.67 -17.43
C ARG A 255 49.30 -9.00 -16.19
N ASP A 256 49.66 -7.96 -15.43
CA ASP A 256 50.37 -8.09 -14.16
C ASP A 256 49.63 -9.02 -13.17
N ASP A 257 48.28 -9.00 -13.16
CA ASP A 257 47.43 -9.87 -12.33
C ASP A 257 47.32 -11.33 -12.82
N ASP A 258 47.20 -11.56 -14.13
CA ASP A 258 47.27 -12.92 -14.71
C ASP A 258 48.63 -13.58 -14.39
N ILE A 259 49.70 -12.79 -14.48
CA ILE A 259 51.07 -13.21 -14.16
C ILE A 259 51.25 -13.40 -12.64
N ALA A 260 50.65 -12.56 -11.79
CA ALA A 260 50.65 -12.77 -10.35
C ALA A 260 49.95 -14.08 -9.97
N SER A 261 48.82 -14.39 -10.61
CA SER A 261 48.10 -15.66 -10.48
C SER A 261 48.94 -16.87 -10.87
N LEU A 262 49.63 -16.81 -12.02
CA LEU A 262 50.44 -17.92 -12.49
C LEU A 262 51.72 -18.11 -11.67
N THR A 263 52.39 -17.02 -11.30
CA THR A 263 53.63 -17.07 -10.49
C THR A 263 53.37 -17.47 -9.04
N LEU A 264 52.16 -17.26 -8.53
CA LEU A 264 51.68 -17.90 -7.31
C LEU A 264 51.67 -19.44 -7.44
N LEU A 265 50.95 -19.98 -8.44
CA LEU A 265 50.78 -21.44 -8.53
C LEU A 265 52.11 -22.13 -8.86
N TYR A 266 52.94 -21.47 -9.68
CA TYR A 266 54.19 -22.02 -10.20
C TYR A 266 55.35 -21.04 -9.94
N PRO A 267 55.77 -20.84 -8.69
CA PRO A 267 56.82 -19.89 -8.36
C PRO A 267 58.18 -20.40 -8.85
N VAL A 268 59.10 -19.45 -9.04
CA VAL A 268 60.55 -19.67 -9.20
C VAL A 268 61.21 -18.87 -8.07
N THR A 269 62.05 -19.53 -7.27
CA THR A 269 62.72 -18.91 -6.11
C THR A 269 64.23 -19.16 -6.16
N PRO A 270 65.06 -18.48 -5.34
CA PRO A 270 66.50 -18.73 -5.34
C PRO A 270 66.86 -20.12 -4.80
N GLN A 271 65.95 -20.75 -4.05
CA GLN A 271 66.09 -22.10 -3.51
C GLN A 271 65.53 -23.19 -4.43
N ALA A 272 64.73 -22.81 -5.43
CA ALA A 272 64.17 -23.70 -6.45
C ALA A 272 64.26 -23.05 -7.85
N PRO A 273 65.49 -22.79 -8.35
CA PRO A 273 65.69 -22.20 -9.67
C PRO A 273 65.30 -23.18 -10.79
N VAL A 274 64.77 -22.66 -11.89
CA VAL A 274 64.40 -23.44 -13.08
C VAL A 274 65.16 -22.90 -14.29
N ALA A 275 65.75 -23.80 -15.09
CA ALA A 275 66.57 -23.43 -16.24
C ALA A 275 65.75 -22.61 -17.26
N GLY A 276 66.32 -21.51 -17.75
CA GLY A 276 65.65 -20.58 -18.68
C GLY A 276 64.55 -19.71 -18.07
N LYS A 277 64.26 -19.84 -16.76
CA LYS A 277 63.30 -19.01 -16.03
C LYS A 277 64.01 -17.95 -15.18
N THR A 278 63.27 -16.90 -14.84
CA THR A 278 63.67 -15.85 -13.89
C THR A 278 62.93 -16.08 -12.58
N ASP A 279 63.55 -15.75 -11.45
CA ASP A 279 62.90 -15.70 -10.14
C ASP A 279 61.64 -14.79 -10.18
N SER A 280 60.56 -15.24 -9.55
CA SER A 280 59.26 -14.56 -9.59
C SER A 280 59.27 -13.17 -8.95
N LEU A 281 60.16 -12.94 -7.97
CA LEU A 281 60.29 -11.72 -7.16
C LEU A 281 61.53 -10.86 -7.50
N ALA A 282 62.40 -11.29 -8.42
CA ALA A 282 63.60 -10.53 -8.82
C ALA A 282 63.38 -9.06 -9.21
N ARG A 283 62.17 -8.72 -9.67
CA ARG A 283 61.71 -7.34 -9.93
C ARG A 283 60.29 -7.09 -9.43
N ALA A 284 59.94 -7.64 -8.28
CA ALA A 284 58.61 -7.52 -7.70
C ALA A 284 58.64 -7.53 -6.17
N SER A 285 57.51 -7.19 -5.58
CA SER A 285 57.22 -7.32 -4.16
C SER A 285 56.00 -8.21 -3.94
N ARG A 286 55.77 -8.64 -2.71
CA ARG A 286 54.62 -9.42 -2.27
C ARG A 286 53.95 -8.73 -1.09
N VAL A 287 52.63 -8.70 -1.09
CA VAL A 287 51.86 -8.16 0.05
C VAL A 287 50.79 -9.14 0.46
N ARG A 288 50.70 -9.40 1.75
CA ARG A 288 49.74 -10.33 2.36
C ARG A 288 49.13 -9.73 3.61
N GLY A 289 48.13 -10.38 4.18
CA GLY A 289 47.57 -9.99 5.46
C GLY A 289 46.17 -10.54 5.64
N LYS A 290 45.37 -9.85 6.45
CA LYS A 290 43.98 -10.21 6.71
C LYS A 290 43.05 -9.00 6.61
N VAL A 291 41.83 -9.24 6.13
CA VAL A 291 40.69 -8.35 6.34
C VAL A 291 39.88 -8.92 7.51
N THR A 292 39.54 -8.10 8.51
CA THR A 292 38.85 -8.54 9.73
C THR A 292 37.73 -7.60 10.17
N PHE A 293 36.72 -8.18 10.80
CA PHE A 293 35.73 -7.49 11.62
C PHE A 293 36.39 -6.89 12.88
N PRO A 294 35.73 -5.94 13.59
CA PRO A 294 36.22 -5.37 14.84
C PRO A 294 36.48 -6.39 15.97
N ASP A 295 35.78 -7.53 15.96
CA ASP A 295 35.98 -8.64 16.90
C ASP A 295 37.18 -9.55 16.56
N GLY A 296 37.88 -9.26 15.46
CA GLY A 296 39.01 -10.04 14.96
C GLY A 296 38.61 -11.28 14.13
N GLN A 297 37.33 -11.57 13.92
CA GLN A 297 36.92 -12.59 12.95
C GLN A 297 37.32 -12.13 11.54
N GLY A 298 37.73 -13.06 10.67
CA GLY A 298 38.09 -12.72 9.29
C GLY A 298 36.87 -12.32 8.46
N MET A 299 37.03 -11.34 7.56
CA MET A 299 36.09 -11.12 6.48
C MET A 299 36.52 -11.94 5.27
N GLN A 300 35.74 -12.96 4.91
CA GLN A 300 35.98 -13.75 3.71
C GLN A 300 35.19 -13.18 2.51
N GLY A 301 35.75 -13.19 1.30
CA GLY A 301 35.08 -12.67 0.10
C GLY A 301 35.19 -11.14 -0.09
N VAL A 302 36.26 -10.54 0.40
CA VAL A 302 36.60 -9.13 0.14
C VAL A 302 37.67 -9.10 -0.93
N ASN A 303 37.50 -8.27 -1.97
CA ASN A 303 38.56 -8.04 -2.95
C ASN A 303 39.55 -7.00 -2.38
N VAL A 304 40.85 -7.23 -2.56
CA VAL A 304 41.93 -6.37 -2.07
C VAL A 304 42.83 -6.05 -3.24
N VAL A 305 42.80 -4.81 -3.73
CA VAL A 305 43.47 -4.40 -4.97
C VAL A 305 44.66 -3.49 -4.69
N VAL A 306 45.69 -3.57 -5.54
CA VAL A 306 46.89 -2.74 -5.48
C VAL A 306 46.89 -1.69 -6.58
N HIS A 307 47.04 -0.43 -6.19
CA HIS A 307 47.57 0.63 -7.04
C HIS A 307 49.06 0.80 -6.73
N ARG A 308 49.92 0.89 -7.74
CA ARG A 308 51.33 1.26 -7.51
C ARG A 308 51.42 2.79 -7.36
N LEU A 309 52.31 3.26 -6.48
CA LEU A 309 52.65 4.68 -6.32
C LEU A 309 53.93 4.95 -7.13
N GLN A 310 53.93 5.92 -8.04
CA GLN A 310 55.16 6.22 -8.79
C GLN A 310 56.18 6.96 -7.92
N ALA A 311 57.42 6.43 -7.87
CA ALA A 311 58.49 6.83 -6.95
C ALA A 311 58.81 8.34 -6.98
N ALA A 312 58.69 8.98 -8.15
CA ALA A 312 59.01 10.40 -8.34
C ALA A 312 57.84 11.37 -8.05
N TRP A 313 56.59 10.89 -8.00
CA TRP A 313 55.40 11.77 -8.08
C TRP A 313 54.44 11.67 -6.90
N ASN A 314 54.52 10.62 -6.07
CA ASN A 314 53.60 10.40 -4.94
C ASN A 314 52.10 10.35 -5.34
N VAL A 315 51.81 10.01 -6.60
CA VAL A 315 50.47 9.81 -7.14
C VAL A 315 50.26 8.31 -7.41
N PRO A 316 49.16 7.69 -6.96
CA PRO A 316 48.83 6.31 -7.31
C PRO A 316 48.46 6.15 -8.78
N GLU A 317 48.77 5.01 -9.37
CA GLU A 317 48.27 4.63 -10.70
C GLU A 317 46.73 4.64 -10.73
N ALA A 318 46.14 5.28 -11.75
CA ALA A 318 44.68 5.43 -11.89
C ALA A 318 43.94 4.13 -12.29
N TRP A 319 44.62 3.00 -12.18
CA TRP A 319 44.17 1.65 -12.47
C TRP A 319 44.70 0.71 -11.39
N GLU A 320 44.00 -0.39 -11.21
CA GLU A 320 44.42 -1.49 -10.34
C GLU A 320 45.41 -2.38 -11.09
N THR A 321 46.42 -2.89 -10.39
CA THR A 321 47.56 -3.64 -10.97
C THR A 321 47.43 -5.15 -10.72
N THR A 322 47.08 -5.52 -9.48
CA THR A 322 47.01 -6.88 -8.97
C THR A 322 45.98 -6.96 -7.83
N SER A 323 45.43 -8.15 -7.56
CA SER A 323 44.33 -8.37 -6.60
C SER A 323 44.50 -9.59 -5.69
N ALA A 324 43.85 -9.56 -4.52
CA ALA A 324 43.69 -10.71 -3.64
C ALA A 324 42.29 -10.80 -3.01
N VAL A 325 41.74 -12.01 -2.87
CA VAL A 325 40.42 -12.26 -2.26
C VAL A 325 40.65 -12.90 -0.92
N SER A 326 40.12 -12.27 0.10
CA SER A 326 40.23 -12.77 1.47
C SER A 326 39.52 -14.11 1.62
N GLY A 327 40.18 -15.07 2.27
CA GLY A 327 39.60 -16.37 2.60
C GLY A 327 39.73 -17.45 1.53
N SER A 328 40.50 -17.27 0.45
CA SER A 328 40.52 -18.28 -0.63
C SER A 328 41.21 -19.61 -0.32
N LEU A 329 42.06 -19.70 0.72
CA LEU A 329 42.47 -21.00 1.29
C LEU A 329 41.45 -21.51 2.31
N PHE A 330 40.60 -20.67 2.88
CA PHE A 330 39.60 -21.09 3.85
C PHE A 330 38.50 -21.92 3.16
N ARG A 331 37.86 -22.83 3.91
CA ARG A 331 36.84 -23.74 3.37
C ARG A 331 35.69 -23.00 2.67
N ARG A 332 35.38 -23.43 1.45
CA ARG A 332 34.36 -22.80 0.59
C ARG A 332 32.92 -23.07 1.06
N ARG A 333 32.71 -24.26 1.61
CA ARG A 333 31.44 -24.79 2.11
C ARG A 333 31.69 -25.77 3.25
N SER A 334 30.71 -25.99 4.12
CA SER A 334 30.68 -27.03 5.16
C SER A 334 29.37 -27.81 5.09
N SER A 335 29.39 -29.11 5.43
CA SER A 335 28.14 -29.85 5.70
C SER A 335 27.38 -29.20 6.85
N THR A 336 26.05 -29.22 6.76
CA THR A 336 25.14 -28.65 7.75
C THR A 336 24.12 -29.71 8.21
N PRO A 337 23.42 -29.53 9.33
CA PRO A 337 22.33 -30.43 9.74
C PRO A 337 21.23 -30.65 8.69
N ILE A 338 21.12 -29.80 7.65
CA ILE A 338 20.16 -29.95 6.55
C ILE A 338 20.78 -30.65 5.33
N ASN A 339 22.08 -30.48 5.07
CA ASN A 339 22.71 -30.87 3.82
C ASN A 339 24.16 -31.36 4.01
N THR A 340 24.44 -32.61 3.59
CA THR A 340 25.77 -33.23 3.67
C THR A 340 26.51 -33.09 2.35
N ILE A 341 27.69 -32.47 2.38
CA ILE A 341 28.55 -32.35 1.20
C ILE A 341 29.17 -33.72 0.87
N THR A 342 29.03 -34.17 -0.37
CA THR A 342 29.61 -35.41 -0.88
C THR A 342 31.14 -35.30 -1.03
N SER A 343 31.83 -36.45 -1.03
CA SER A 343 33.29 -36.48 -1.20
C SER A 343 33.66 -36.24 -2.67
N SER A 344 34.25 -35.09 -3.00
CA SER A 344 34.75 -34.79 -4.36
C SER A 344 35.79 -33.66 -4.38
N PHE A 345 36.65 -33.68 -5.39
CA PHE A 345 37.74 -32.70 -5.54
C PHE A 345 37.25 -31.26 -5.81
N THR A 346 36.00 -31.08 -6.26
CA THR A 346 35.35 -29.79 -6.51
C THR A 346 34.47 -29.32 -5.35
N SER A 347 34.01 -30.21 -4.47
CA SER A 347 33.10 -29.88 -3.36
C SER A 347 33.81 -29.81 -2.00
N ASN A 348 35.02 -30.37 -1.88
CA ASN A 348 35.77 -30.38 -0.63
C ASN A 348 37.05 -29.56 -0.79
N MET A 349 36.99 -28.29 -0.40
CA MET A 349 38.00 -27.32 -0.75
C MET A 349 38.23 -26.32 0.38
N GLY A 350 39.50 -26.04 0.67
CA GLY A 350 39.96 -25.13 1.71
C GLY A 350 40.08 -25.74 3.11
N THR A 351 40.76 -25.02 3.99
CA THR A 351 41.00 -25.38 5.39
C THR A 351 39.92 -24.89 6.34
N SER A 352 39.68 -25.68 7.38
CA SER A 352 38.77 -25.38 8.48
C SER A 352 39.34 -24.39 9.52
N ASP A 353 40.66 -24.15 9.48
CA ASP A 353 41.38 -23.24 10.39
C ASP A 353 40.96 -21.78 10.20
N LYS A 354 40.46 -21.17 11.28
CA LYS A 354 39.96 -19.78 11.32
C LYS A 354 41.03 -18.75 10.99
N THR A 355 42.32 -19.05 11.11
CA THR A 355 43.37 -18.06 10.79
C THR A 355 43.34 -17.63 9.31
N TRP A 356 42.74 -18.43 8.43
CA TRP A 356 42.65 -18.19 6.99
C TRP A 356 41.43 -17.40 6.54
N GLN A 357 40.38 -17.31 7.35
CA GLN A 357 39.09 -16.74 6.95
C GLN A 357 39.22 -15.36 6.30
N GLY A 358 40.02 -14.47 6.89
CA GLY A 358 40.25 -13.12 6.38
C GLY A 358 41.46 -12.99 5.46
N TYR A 359 42.20 -14.07 5.21
CA TYR A 359 43.57 -14.01 4.71
C TYR A 359 43.62 -13.70 3.21
N TYR A 360 44.46 -12.74 2.82
CA TYR A 360 44.75 -12.39 1.42
C TYR A 360 46.28 -12.29 1.20
N ASP A 361 46.73 -12.45 -0.05
CA ASP A 361 48.12 -12.36 -0.51
C ASP A 361 48.11 -12.09 -2.01
N ILE A 362 48.99 -11.19 -2.42
CA ILE A 362 49.26 -10.76 -3.78
C ILE A 362 50.70 -11.17 -4.01
N PHE A 363 50.89 -12.36 -4.59
CA PHE A 363 52.20 -13.03 -4.59
C PHE A 363 53.30 -12.19 -5.25
N ARG A 364 52.92 -11.40 -6.27
CA ARG A 364 53.84 -10.67 -7.13
C ARG A 364 53.21 -9.38 -7.68
N THR A 365 53.54 -8.23 -7.09
CA THR A 365 53.33 -6.91 -7.71
C THR A 365 54.63 -6.43 -8.36
N PRO A 366 54.69 -6.27 -9.69
CA PRO A 366 55.94 -5.92 -10.38
C PRO A 366 56.32 -4.45 -10.24
N ILE A 367 57.61 -4.22 -10.01
CA ILE A 367 58.26 -2.89 -9.94
C ILE A 367 58.66 -2.48 -11.36
N ILE A 368 58.21 -1.31 -11.80
CA ILE A 368 58.32 -0.86 -13.20
C ILE A 368 59.61 -0.08 -13.51
N GLY A 369 59.81 0.26 -14.79
CA GLY A 369 60.92 1.12 -15.24
C GLY A 369 62.31 0.57 -14.91
N THR A 370 63.20 1.45 -14.48
CA THR A 370 64.52 1.15 -13.90
C THR A 370 64.54 1.24 -12.37
N ASP A 371 63.39 1.46 -11.75
CA ASP A 371 63.29 1.74 -10.32
C ASP A 371 63.58 0.47 -9.49
N THR A 372 64.22 0.67 -8.34
CA THR A 372 64.54 -0.40 -7.38
C THR A 372 63.49 -0.54 -6.28
N TRP A 373 62.71 0.52 -6.04
CA TRP A 373 61.74 0.67 -4.95
C TRP A 373 60.46 1.33 -5.50
N GLN A 374 59.28 0.97 -4.98
CA GLN A 374 57.99 1.52 -5.47
C GLN A 374 56.84 1.28 -4.49
N ASN A 375 56.46 2.29 -3.71
CA ASN A 375 55.38 2.15 -2.72
C ASN A 375 54.07 1.64 -3.36
N LEU A 376 53.28 0.90 -2.59
CA LEU A 376 51.99 0.36 -2.99
C LEU A 376 50.88 0.97 -2.16
N VAL A 377 49.70 1.10 -2.75
CA VAL A 377 48.48 1.55 -2.08
C VAL A 377 47.44 0.45 -2.26
N LEU A 378 47.14 -0.26 -1.18
CA LEU A 378 46.17 -1.34 -1.15
C LEU A 378 44.81 -0.79 -0.74
N SER A 379 43.73 -1.26 -1.35
CA SER A 379 42.35 -0.94 -0.92
C SER A 379 41.43 -2.16 -0.89
N THR A 380 40.45 -2.15 0.01
CA THR A 380 39.39 -3.17 0.08
C THR A 380 38.17 -2.77 -0.75
N GLN A 381 37.58 -3.74 -1.44
CA GLN A 381 36.46 -3.57 -2.35
C GLN A 381 35.44 -4.72 -2.25
N THR A 382 34.23 -4.47 -2.74
CA THR A 382 33.23 -5.50 -3.02
C THR A 382 33.66 -6.39 -4.18
N ILE A 383 33.34 -7.68 -4.11
CA ILE A 383 33.34 -8.53 -5.31
C ILE A 383 32.05 -8.26 -6.10
N ASN A 384 32.12 -8.18 -7.43
CA ASN A 384 30.94 -8.01 -8.28
C ASN A 384 29.95 -9.19 -8.07
N PRO A 385 28.65 -8.93 -7.75
CA PRO A 385 27.68 -10.00 -7.46
C PRO A 385 27.46 -11.00 -8.60
N LEU A 386 27.81 -10.67 -9.85
CA LEU A 386 27.72 -11.56 -11.00
C LEU A 386 28.84 -12.62 -11.03
N TYR A 387 29.94 -12.42 -10.31
CA TYR A 387 31.11 -13.29 -10.31
C TYR A 387 30.93 -14.47 -9.36
N THR A 388 30.06 -15.40 -9.75
CA THR A 388 29.74 -16.61 -8.97
C THR A 388 29.52 -17.83 -9.88
N GLY A 389 29.32 -19.01 -9.29
CA GLY A 389 29.25 -20.27 -10.04
C GLY A 389 30.52 -20.51 -10.88
N PRO A 390 30.40 -20.83 -12.18
CA PRO A 390 31.53 -20.94 -13.09
C PRO A 390 32.41 -19.68 -13.15
N TYR A 391 31.79 -18.51 -12.94
CA TYR A 391 32.40 -17.17 -12.99
C TYR A 391 32.92 -16.68 -11.62
N ALA A 392 33.02 -17.55 -10.62
CA ALA A 392 33.54 -17.18 -9.30
C ALA A 392 34.99 -16.69 -9.35
N VAL A 393 35.23 -15.51 -8.77
CA VAL A 393 36.56 -15.09 -8.29
C VAL A 393 36.73 -15.61 -6.85
N GLY A 394 37.89 -16.21 -6.56
CA GLY A 394 38.13 -16.85 -5.27
C GLY A 394 37.11 -17.96 -4.93
N PRO A 395 36.74 -18.14 -3.64
CA PRO A 395 36.03 -19.34 -3.19
C PRO A 395 34.49 -19.32 -3.30
N TYR A 396 33.81 -18.21 -3.63
CA TYR A 396 32.33 -18.14 -3.55
C TYR A 396 31.58 -18.54 -4.84
N ASP A 397 31.25 -19.83 -4.93
CA ASP A 397 30.55 -20.42 -6.08
C ASP A 397 29.01 -20.35 -6.01
N SER A 398 28.42 -20.08 -4.84
CA SER A 398 26.97 -20.20 -4.60
C SER A 398 26.27 -18.84 -4.47
N LYS A 399 26.99 -17.83 -3.99
CA LYS A 399 26.79 -16.37 -4.16
C LYS A 399 27.92 -15.65 -3.43
N GLN A 400 28.36 -14.52 -3.98
CA GLN A 400 29.34 -13.64 -3.34
C GLN A 400 28.77 -13.02 -2.07
N VAL A 401 29.64 -12.78 -1.08
CA VAL A 401 29.28 -12.12 0.18
C VAL A 401 29.74 -10.67 0.12
N ALA A 402 28.86 -9.72 0.38
CA ALA A 402 29.28 -8.32 0.50
C ALA A 402 30.22 -8.15 1.72
N PRO A 403 31.34 -7.40 1.60
CA PRO A 403 32.06 -6.88 2.77
C PRO A 403 31.13 -6.13 3.72
N SER A 404 31.61 -5.92 4.95
CA SER A 404 30.92 -5.13 5.98
C SER A 404 31.75 -3.89 6.29
N GLY A 405 31.10 -2.78 6.65
CA GLY A 405 31.76 -1.48 6.82
C GLY A 405 32.27 -0.87 5.51
N SER A 406 33.04 0.21 5.63
CA SER A 406 33.56 0.98 4.50
C SER A 406 34.78 0.35 3.85
N SER A 407 35.00 0.66 2.57
CA SER A 407 36.29 0.40 1.89
C SER A 407 37.41 1.17 2.59
N LEU A 408 38.47 0.47 2.98
CA LEU A 408 39.68 1.07 3.56
C LEU A 408 40.82 1.08 2.54
N GLN A 409 41.77 1.98 2.75
CA GLN A 409 42.99 2.10 1.96
C GLN A 409 44.20 2.19 2.89
N GLN A 410 45.29 1.49 2.57
CA GLN A 410 46.56 1.52 3.32
C GLN A 410 47.75 1.62 2.36
N MET A 411 48.74 2.45 2.71
CA MET A 411 49.99 2.57 1.97
C MET A 411 51.06 1.64 2.57
N PHE A 412 51.83 0.99 1.71
CA PHE A 412 52.96 0.14 2.05
C PHE A 412 54.21 0.56 1.27
N TYR A 413 55.37 0.62 1.95
CA TYR A 413 56.64 1.08 1.39
C TYR A 413 57.50 -0.09 0.90
N VAL A 414 57.48 -0.38 -0.40
CA VAL A 414 58.42 -1.32 -1.04
C VAL A 414 59.77 -0.63 -1.18
N THR A 415 60.71 -0.94 -0.30
CA THR A 415 62.06 -0.36 -0.29
C THR A 415 63.02 -1.02 -1.26
N GLN A 416 62.72 -2.24 -1.74
CA GLN A 416 63.53 -2.99 -2.72
C GLN A 416 62.70 -4.09 -3.41
N SER A 417 63.25 -4.70 -4.46
CA SER A 417 62.74 -5.99 -4.95
C SER A 417 62.86 -7.07 -3.85
N TYR A 418 62.02 -8.10 -3.90
CA TYR A 418 61.85 -9.13 -2.86
C TYR A 418 61.25 -8.67 -1.51
N SER A 419 60.79 -7.41 -1.33
CA SER A 419 60.00 -7.05 -0.15
C SER A 419 58.75 -7.95 -0.04
N GLN A 420 58.55 -8.63 1.10
CA GLN A 420 57.38 -9.49 1.37
C GLN A 420 56.74 -9.08 2.70
N GLU A 421 55.64 -8.34 2.64
CA GLU A 421 55.16 -7.56 3.79
C GLU A 421 53.70 -7.80 4.17
N THR A 422 53.35 -7.45 5.41
CA THR A 422 52.07 -7.85 6.03
C THR A 422 51.19 -6.65 6.39
N VAL A 423 50.13 -6.44 5.62
CA VAL A 423 49.23 -5.27 5.67
C VAL A 423 47.83 -5.75 6.09
N ASN A 424 47.35 -5.34 7.27
CA ASN A 424 46.09 -5.85 7.83
C ASN A 424 44.99 -4.78 7.85
N PHE A 425 43.82 -5.13 7.31
CA PHE A 425 42.63 -4.29 7.27
C PHE A 425 41.64 -4.73 8.36
N SER A 426 41.69 -4.09 9.53
CA SER A 426 40.57 -4.15 10.47
C SER A 426 39.55 -3.07 10.08
N ILE A 427 38.34 -3.47 9.70
CA ILE A 427 37.30 -2.53 9.24
C ILE A 427 36.51 -2.03 10.47
N PRO A 428 36.64 -0.76 10.89
CA PRO A 428 36.19 -0.31 12.21
C PRO A 428 34.68 -0.06 12.30
N ASP A 429 34.02 0.19 11.16
CA ASP A 429 32.60 0.49 11.01
C ASP A 429 31.76 -0.72 10.54
N ALA A 430 32.38 -1.89 10.46
CA ALA A 430 31.71 -3.16 10.21
C ALA A 430 31.00 -3.71 11.46
N VAL A 431 30.11 -4.70 11.26
CA VAL A 431 29.38 -5.33 12.38
C VAL A 431 30.34 -5.92 13.40
N SER A 432 30.27 -5.44 14.64
CA SER A 432 31.32 -5.59 15.66
C SER A 432 31.13 -6.73 16.66
N GLY A 433 30.18 -7.64 16.43
CA GLY A 433 30.07 -8.85 17.26
C GLY A 433 28.81 -9.70 17.06
N CYS A 434 28.72 -10.78 17.83
CA CYS A 434 27.70 -11.82 17.72
C CYS A 434 26.60 -11.74 18.79
N GLN A 435 25.35 -12.01 18.42
CA GLN A 435 24.17 -11.93 19.29
C GLN A 435 23.47 -13.30 19.41
N THR A 436 24.27 -14.35 19.61
CA THR A 436 23.81 -15.76 19.63
C THR A 436 22.95 -16.14 20.85
N ALA A 437 22.85 -15.28 21.87
CA ALA A 437 22.13 -15.54 23.11
C ALA A 437 20.60 -15.74 22.95
N GLN A 438 20.03 -15.43 21.78
CA GLN A 438 18.60 -15.61 21.47
C GLN A 438 18.28 -16.97 20.83
N SER A 439 19.29 -17.78 20.53
CA SER A 439 19.16 -19.08 19.84
C SER A 439 19.80 -20.21 20.63
N GLY A 440 19.11 -21.35 20.69
CA GLY A 440 19.52 -22.51 21.49
C GLY A 440 20.41 -23.48 20.72
N THR A 441 20.60 -24.67 21.29
CA THR A 441 21.29 -25.81 20.66
C THR A 441 20.28 -26.83 20.13
N GLU A 442 20.74 -27.83 19.37
CA GLU A 442 19.89 -28.93 18.89
C GLU A 442 19.24 -29.74 20.02
N SER A 443 19.93 -29.85 21.17
CA SER A 443 19.48 -30.54 22.37
C SER A 443 18.70 -29.65 23.35
N ALA A 444 18.89 -28.32 23.27
CA ALA A 444 18.23 -27.32 24.10
C ALA A 444 17.83 -26.10 23.22
N PRO A 445 16.82 -26.24 22.36
CA PRO A 445 16.38 -25.19 21.43
C PRO A 445 15.67 -24.04 22.18
N ALA A 446 15.86 -22.81 21.72
CA ALA A 446 15.21 -21.64 22.33
C ALA A 446 13.73 -21.55 21.91
N SER A 447 12.83 -21.17 22.82
CA SER A 447 11.41 -20.95 22.45
C SER A 447 11.30 -19.86 21.39
N VAL A 448 10.52 -20.12 20.33
CA VAL A 448 10.12 -19.06 19.38
C VAL A 448 9.38 -17.95 20.14
N SER A 449 9.71 -16.70 19.81
CA SER A 449 9.06 -15.49 20.34
C SER A 449 7.53 -15.61 20.29
N ALA A 450 6.84 -15.17 21.36
CA ALA A 450 5.39 -15.27 21.44
C ALA A 450 4.68 -14.56 20.27
N ALA A 451 5.23 -13.45 19.78
CA ALA A 451 4.72 -12.73 18.61
C ALA A 451 4.90 -13.49 17.28
N GLY A 452 5.65 -14.60 17.28
CA GLY A 452 6.06 -15.37 16.10
C GLY A 452 7.20 -14.74 15.30
N TRP A 453 7.73 -13.58 15.73
CA TRP A 453 8.82 -12.84 15.07
C TRP A 453 10.03 -12.70 15.99
N TRP A 454 11.23 -12.91 15.44
CA TRP A 454 12.51 -12.66 16.12
C TRP A 454 13.62 -12.31 15.12
N THR A 455 14.72 -11.76 15.60
CA THR A 455 15.97 -11.62 14.84
C THR A 455 17.04 -12.54 15.41
N GLY A 456 18.13 -12.73 14.66
CA GLY A 456 19.31 -13.46 15.11
C GLY A 456 20.47 -13.26 14.14
N ASN A 457 21.63 -13.86 14.43
CA ASN A 457 22.71 -13.94 13.45
C ASN A 457 23.38 -15.31 13.40
N LEU A 458 23.81 -15.69 12.20
CA LEU A 458 24.44 -16.98 11.91
C LEU A 458 25.95 -16.86 12.13
N CYS A 459 26.31 -16.82 13.41
CA CYS A 459 27.64 -16.46 13.86
C CYS A 459 28.59 -17.66 13.99
N THR A 460 29.76 -17.55 13.35
CA THR A 460 30.80 -18.59 13.23
C THR A 460 30.41 -19.82 12.40
N TYR A 461 31.42 -20.50 11.84
CA TYR A 461 31.23 -21.61 10.89
C TYR A 461 30.52 -22.82 11.44
N GLY A 462 29.62 -23.39 10.62
CA GLY A 462 28.80 -24.54 10.97
C GLY A 462 27.72 -24.21 12.02
N TYR A 463 27.50 -22.93 12.34
CA TYR A 463 26.47 -22.54 13.30
C TYR A 463 25.07 -22.74 12.75
N ALA A 464 24.22 -23.30 13.59
CA ALA A 464 22.79 -23.42 13.38
C ALA A 464 22.09 -22.79 14.58
N ALA A 465 21.24 -21.79 14.32
CA ALA A 465 20.38 -21.20 15.32
C ALA A 465 19.17 -22.13 15.54
N TRP A 466 19.05 -22.72 16.73
CA TRP A 466 17.95 -23.65 17.03
C TRP A 466 16.84 -22.98 17.84
N SER A 467 15.61 -23.15 17.36
CA SER A 467 14.39 -22.69 18.00
C SER A 467 13.34 -23.79 18.11
N THR A 468 12.32 -23.62 18.94
CA THR A 468 11.23 -24.60 19.11
C THR A 468 9.86 -23.96 19.19
N VAL A 469 8.86 -24.63 18.62
CA VAL A 469 7.45 -24.23 18.59
C VAL A 469 6.54 -25.44 18.76
N SER A 470 5.42 -25.26 19.47
CA SER A 470 4.39 -26.29 19.62
C SER A 470 3.25 -26.06 18.63
N MET A 471 2.87 -27.11 17.89
CA MET A 471 1.77 -27.08 16.92
C MET A 471 0.68 -28.08 17.31
N ARG A 472 -0.59 -27.73 17.08
CA ARG A 472 -1.74 -28.64 17.25
C ARG A 472 -1.87 -29.63 16.09
N ALA A 473 -2.73 -30.62 16.29
CA ALA A 473 -3.22 -31.48 15.21
C ALA A 473 -4.03 -30.68 14.18
N ASN A 474 -3.97 -31.11 12.93
CA ASN A 474 -4.68 -30.54 11.78
C ASN A 474 -4.37 -29.05 11.58
N ARG A 475 -3.08 -28.71 11.57
CA ARG A 475 -2.55 -27.36 11.34
C ARG A 475 -1.41 -27.36 10.33
N SER A 476 -1.28 -26.27 9.59
CA SER A 476 -0.04 -25.92 8.87
C SER A 476 0.59 -24.65 9.42
N ALA A 477 1.91 -24.50 9.23
CA ALA A 477 2.66 -23.30 9.56
C ALA A 477 3.67 -23.02 8.44
N THR A 478 4.01 -21.75 8.22
CA THR A 478 5.13 -21.35 7.36
C THR A 478 6.20 -20.68 8.20
N VAL A 479 7.43 -21.22 8.12
CA VAL A 479 8.63 -20.59 8.67
C VAL A 479 9.27 -19.76 7.57
N GLU A 480 9.42 -18.46 7.79
CA GLU A 480 10.05 -17.52 6.85
C GLU A 480 11.32 -16.97 7.51
N VAL A 481 12.42 -16.89 6.75
CA VAL A 481 13.70 -16.33 7.23
C VAL A 481 14.28 -15.41 6.18
N THR A 482 14.41 -14.13 6.52
CA THR A 482 14.90 -13.06 5.65
C THR A 482 16.31 -12.66 6.09
N SER A 483 17.31 -12.82 5.22
CA SER A 483 18.64 -12.26 5.47
C SER A 483 18.60 -10.74 5.48
N LEU A 484 19.35 -10.12 6.39
CA LEU A 484 19.44 -8.67 6.56
C LEU A 484 20.84 -8.14 6.23
N ASP A 485 20.93 -6.85 5.90
CA ASP A 485 22.18 -6.08 5.83
C ASP A 485 22.49 -5.37 7.16
N GLU A 486 23.58 -4.61 7.17
CA GLU A 486 24.00 -3.73 8.28
C GLU A 486 22.90 -2.77 8.76
N ASN A 487 22.02 -2.33 7.85
CA ASN A 487 20.93 -1.40 8.12
C ASN A 487 19.64 -2.14 8.53
N SER A 488 19.71 -3.44 8.82
CA SER A 488 18.57 -4.33 9.07
C SER A 488 17.55 -4.40 7.92
N SER A 489 17.98 -4.14 6.69
CA SER A 489 17.16 -4.19 5.48
C SER A 489 17.28 -5.54 4.76
N PRO A 490 16.19 -6.08 4.16
CA PRO A 490 16.24 -7.36 3.45
C PRO A 490 17.26 -7.40 2.30
N THR A 491 18.11 -8.43 2.27
CA THR A 491 19.19 -8.56 1.27
C THR A 491 19.42 -10.01 0.83
N SER A 492 20.04 -10.19 -0.34
CA SER A 492 20.53 -11.48 -0.84
C SER A 492 22.06 -11.57 -0.93
N SER A 493 22.80 -10.58 -0.40
CA SER A 493 24.27 -10.48 -0.47
C SER A 493 25.00 -10.82 0.84
N LYS A 494 24.29 -11.23 1.91
CA LYS A 494 24.86 -11.56 3.22
C LYS A 494 24.69 -13.06 3.53
N ALA A 495 23.85 -13.41 4.49
CA ALA A 495 23.51 -14.79 4.80
C ALA A 495 22.69 -15.42 3.66
N MET A 496 22.75 -16.75 3.54
CA MET A 496 21.92 -17.56 2.65
C MET A 496 21.10 -18.53 3.51
N PRO A 497 19.98 -18.11 4.13
CA PRO A 497 19.31 -18.92 5.14
C PRO A 497 18.72 -20.20 4.54
N VAL A 498 18.96 -21.34 5.16
CA VAL A 498 18.28 -22.62 4.89
C VAL A 498 17.63 -23.11 6.18
N ILE A 499 16.47 -23.77 6.04
CA ILE A 499 15.56 -24.08 7.15
C ILE A 499 15.32 -25.59 7.23
N GLY A 500 15.43 -26.16 8.43
CA GLY A 500 15.13 -27.57 8.70
C GLY A 500 14.13 -27.71 9.86
N LEU A 501 13.29 -28.73 9.77
CA LEU A 501 12.28 -29.07 10.78
C LEU A 501 12.41 -30.55 11.20
N TRP A 502 12.52 -30.76 12.51
CA TRP A 502 12.51 -32.06 13.17
C TRP A 502 11.37 -32.13 14.17
N ASN A 503 10.99 -33.33 14.58
CA ASN A 503 10.22 -33.52 15.80
C ASN A 503 11.13 -33.24 17.02
N ALA A 504 10.55 -32.78 18.13
CA ALA A 504 11.30 -32.57 19.36
C ALA A 504 11.83 -33.87 19.98
N THR A 505 11.26 -35.02 19.61
CA THR A 505 11.64 -36.35 20.12
C THR A 505 12.74 -37.06 19.33
N ASP A 506 13.14 -36.55 18.16
CA ASP A 506 14.13 -37.25 17.32
C ASP A 506 15.54 -37.11 17.90
N SER A 507 16.38 -38.14 17.75
CA SER A 507 17.76 -38.07 18.24
C SER A 507 18.56 -36.96 17.57
N VAL A 508 19.43 -36.30 18.34
CA VAL A 508 20.31 -35.24 17.83
C VAL A 508 21.30 -35.77 16.80
N GLY A 509 21.74 -34.91 15.86
CA GLY A 509 22.60 -35.28 14.73
C GLY A 509 21.89 -36.03 13.61
N THR A 510 20.56 -36.03 13.57
CA THR A 510 19.76 -36.63 12.47
C THR A 510 19.44 -35.61 11.39
N LEU A 511 19.13 -36.07 10.18
CA LEU A 511 18.59 -35.20 9.11
C LEU A 511 17.13 -34.79 9.40
N PRO A 512 16.62 -33.69 8.83
CA PRO A 512 15.27 -33.19 9.09
C PRO A 512 14.19 -34.22 8.79
N THR A 513 13.38 -34.56 9.80
CA THR A 513 12.37 -35.63 9.75
C THR A 513 10.98 -35.14 9.33
N ILE A 514 10.72 -33.83 9.41
CA ILE A 514 9.41 -33.22 9.16
C ILE A 514 9.38 -32.52 7.80
N ALA A 515 10.33 -31.60 7.57
CA ALA A 515 10.53 -30.92 6.29
C ALA A 515 11.88 -30.18 6.28
N SER A 516 12.38 -29.80 5.10
CA SER A 516 13.51 -28.89 4.97
C SER A 516 13.45 -28.12 3.65
N THR A 517 14.16 -26.99 3.59
CA THR A 517 14.57 -26.37 2.33
C THR A 517 16.10 -26.25 2.31
N PRO A 518 16.82 -27.07 1.52
CA PRO A 518 18.29 -27.06 1.46
C PRO A 518 18.86 -25.95 0.54
N ALA A 519 17.99 -25.09 0.00
CA ALA A 519 18.36 -23.94 -0.81
C ALA A 519 17.73 -22.64 -0.25
N ALA A 520 18.50 -21.56 -0.26
CA ALA A 520 18.08 -20.25 0.20
C ALA A 520 17.33 -19.46 -0.88
N PHE A 521 16.55 -18.47 -0.44
CA PHE A 521 15.86 -17.49 -1.30
C PHE A 521 14.80 -18.11 -2.24
N ASN A 522 14.06 -19.11 -1.75
CA ASN A 522 12.90 -19.69 -2.43
C ASN A 522 11.56 -18.96 -2.15
N GLY A 523 11.57 -17.91 -1.33
CA GLY A 523 10.40 -17.05 -1.08
C GLY A 523 10.21 -15.96 -2.14
N VAL A 524 9.06 -15.27 -2.10
CA VAL A 524 8.74 -14.19 -3.07
C VAL A 524 9.32 -12.82 -2.70
N SER A 525 9.76 -12.64 -1.45
CA SER A 525 10.39 -11.40 -0.96
C SER A 525 11.92 -11.46 -1.08
N LEU A 526 12.55 -10.31 -1.31
CA LEU A 526 14.01 -10.20 -1.37
C LEU A 526 14.65 -10.75 -0.08
N GLY A 527 15.62 -11.64 -0.23
CA GLY A 527 16.37 -12.20 0.90
C GLY A 527 15.64 -13.28 1.71
N THR A 528 14.40 -13.63 1.37
CA THR A 528 13.56 -14.55 2.15
C THR A 528 13.61 -16.00 1.65
N THR A 529 14.00 -16.90 2.54
CA THR A 529 13.76 -18.34 2.45
C THR A 529 12.46 -18.69 3.18
N SER A 530 11.69 -19.65 2.68
CA SER A 530 10.40 -20.05 3.24
C SER A 530 10.25 -21.58 3.26
N LEU A 531 9.63 -22.11 4.32
CA LEU A 531 9.36 -23.52 4.52
C LEU A 531 7.99 -23.72 5.18
N THR A 532 7.03 -24.25 4.43
CA THR A 532 5.70 -24.63 4.93
C THR A 532 5.69 -26.09 5.41
N THR A 533 5.05 -26.34 6.55
CA THR A 533 4.87 -27.68 7.14
C THR A 533 3.42 -27.90 7.59
N GLN A 534 3.02 -29.15 7.80
CA GLN A 534 1.70 -29.51 8.31
C GLN A 534 1.76 -30.69 9.30
N THR A 535 0.97 -30.63 10.37
CA THR A 535 0.98 -31.58 11.49
C THR A 535 -0.39 -32.22 11.68
N SER A 536 -0.51 -33.53 11.41
CA SER A 536 -1.72 -34.33 11.64
C SER A 536 -1.99 -34.66 13.11
N GLN A 537 -0.99 -34.47 13.98
CA GLN A 537 -1.05 -34.69 15.43
C GLN A 537 -0.38 -33.53 16.14
N ALA A 538 -0.85 -33.21 17.36
CA ALA A 538 -0.20 -32.19 18.19
C ALA A 538 1.22 -32.65 18.56
N ARG A 539 2.21 -31.78 18.36
CA ARG A 539 3.63 -32.06 18.59
C ARG A 539 4.44 -30.79 18.75
N GLN A 540 5.60 -30.91 19.38
CA GLN A 540 6.61 -29.86 19.43
C GLN A 540 7.63 -30.09 18.32
N LEU A 541 7.97 -29.03 17.59
CA LEU A 541 8.96 -29.06 16.52
C LEU A 541 10.26 -28.37 16.96
N ARG A 542 11.37 -28.82 16.38
CA ARG A 542 12.65 -28.08 16.38
C ARG A 542 12.83 -27.46 15.00
N ILE A 543 13.15 -26.17 15.00
CA ILE A 543 13.51 -25.38 13.83
C ILE A 543 15.01 -25.13 13.90
N ALA A 544 15.74 -25.38 12.81
CA ALA A 544 17.11 -24.92 12.66
C ALA A 544 17.22 -23.95 11.48
N ILE A 545 17.93 -22.85 11.71
CA ILE A 545 18.28 -21.85 10.71
C ILE A 545 19.80 -21.81 10.60
N MET A 546 20.34 -21.91 9.39
CA MET A 546 21.79 -21.94 9.11
C MET A 546 22.09 -21.38 7.72
N ASP A 547 23.35 -21.10 7.42
CA ASP A 547 23.75 -20.63 6.09
C ASP A 547 23.91 -21.81 5.11
N GLN A 548 23.49 -21.64 3.85
CA GLN A 548 23.56 -22.68 2.81
C GLN A 548 25.01 -23.14 2.52
N ARG A 549 26.01 -22.27 2.74
CA ARG A 549 27.43 -22.60 2.64
C ARG A 549 27.96 -23.27 3.91
N GLY A 550 27.20 -23.28 5.02
CA GLY A 550 27.73 -23.60 6.35
C GLY A 550 28.72 -22.55 6.87
N ASP A 551 28.68 -21.35 6.29
CA ASP A 551 29.41 -20.16 6.71
C ASP A 551 28.87 -19.59 8.04
N GLY A 552 29.63 -18.69 8.66
CA GLY A 552 29.08 -17.80 9.68
C GLY A 552 29.98 -16.63 10.03
N ARG A 553 29.39 -15.42 10.06
CA ARG A 553 30.05 -14.11 10.23
C ARG A 553 29.20 -13.21 11.16
N PRO A 554 29.75 -12.16 11.79
CA PRO A 554 28.98 -11.23 12.63
C PRO A 554 27.84 -10.54 11.86
N ASP A 555 28.08 -10.22 10.58
CA ASP A 555 27.12 -9.57 9.67
C ASP A 555 26.11 -10.51 8.99
N PHE A 556 26.03 -11.78 9.40
CA PHE A 556 25.01 -12.72 8.91
C PHE A 556 23.71 -12.61 9.72
N ALA A 557 23.17 -11.39 9.78
CA ALA A 557 21.92 -11.10 10.45
C ALA A 557 20.71 -11.63 9.66
N TYR A 558 19.65 -12.02 10.38
CA TYR A 558 18.37 -12.39 9.80
C TYR A 558 17.18 -11.95 10.67
N GLN A 559 16.02 -11.78 10.05
CA GLN A 559 14.72 -11.79 10.72
C GLN A 559 14.00 -13.10 10.38
N ALA A 560 13.47 -13.78 11.39
CA ALA A 560 12.71 -15.01 11.25
C ALA A 560 11.28 -14.85 11.76
N ARG A 561 10.38 -15.63 11.15
CA ARG A 561 8.95 -15.64 11.41
C ARG A 561 8.44 -17.07 11.43
N VAL A 562 7.55 -17.39 12.37
CA VAL A 562 6.61 -18.52 12.25
C VAL A 562 5.21 -17.95 12.07
N LEU A 563 4.66 -18.07 10.86
CA LEU A 563 3.26 -17.79 10.58
C LEU A 563 2.45 -19.07 10.90
N TYR A 564 1.72 -19.06 12.01
CA TYR A 564 0.97 -20.22 12.52
C TYR A 564 -0.35 -19.77 13.17
N ALA A 565 -1.45 -20.33 12.68
CA ALA A 565 -2.77 -20.21 13.29
C ALA A 565 -3.07 -21.44 14.17
N ASP A 566 -3.44 -21.19 15.41
CA ASP A 566 -3.57 -22.21 16.45
C ASP A 566 -5.03 -22.63 16.68
N SER A 567 -5.89 -21.64 16.90
CA SER A 567 -7.29 -21.84 17.30
C SER A 567 -8.20 -20.72 16.78
N VAL A 568 -9.50 -21.00 16.72
CA VAL A 568 -10.55 -20.05 16.35
C VAL A 568 -11.69 -20.12 17.37
N THR A 569 -12.24 -18.98 17.74
CA THR A 569 -13.33 -18.86 18.71
C THR A 569 -14.40 -17.89 18.17
N PRO A 570 -15.70 -18.27 18.16
CA PRO A 570 -16.23 -19.62 18.44
C PRO A 570 -15.81 -20.63 17.36
N THR A 571 -15.77 -21.92 17.72
CA THR A 571 -15.53 -23.03 16.78
C THR A 571 -16.79 -23.47 16.04
N VAL A 572 -17.98 -23.07 16.51
CA VAL A 572 -19.28 -23.40 15.93
C VAL A 572 -19.99 -22.11 15.54
N LEU A 573 -20.52 -22.06 14.32
CA LEU A 573 -21.23 -20.91 13.75
C LEU A 573 -22.62 -21.32 13.22
N PRO A 574 -23.62 -20.43 13.25
CA PRO A 574 -24.83 -20.57 12.43
C PRO A 574 -24.48 -20.59 10.93
N ALA A 575 -25.33 -21.18 10.10
CA ALA A 575 -25.15 -21.21 8.63
C ALA A 575 -24.92 -19.83 7.98
N LYS A 576 -25.46 -18.76 8.59
CA LYS A 576 -25.27 -17.37 8.16
C LYS A 576 -23.88 -16.77 8.46
N GLY A 577 -22.98 -17.52 9.10
CA GLY A 577 -21.67 -17.04 9.53
C GLY A 577 -21.73 -16.20 10.81
N GLY A 578 -20.67 -15.44 11.07
CA GLY A 578 -20.54 -14.63 12.29
C GLY A 578 -19.13 -14.13 12.56
N ALA A 579 -18.97 -13.32 13.60
CA ALA A 579 -17.66 -12.86 14.04
C ALA A 579 -16.84 -14.01 14.65
N ILE A 580 -15.56 -14.08 14.29
CA ILE A 580 -14.57 -15.03 14.80
C ILE A 580 -13.28 -14.31 15.22
N THR A 581 -12.66 -14.83 16.27
CA THR A 581 -11.30 -14.47 16.69
C THR A 581 -10.38 -15.66 16.44
N ILE A 582 -9.38 -15.48 15.59
CA ILE A 582 -8.32 -16.45 15.32
C ILE A 582 -7.13 -16.11 16.22
N ASN A 583 -6.61 -17.09 16.95
CA ASN A 583 -5.40 -16.96 17.76
C ASN A 583 -4.24 -17.72 17.09
N GLY A 584 -3.02 -17.23 17.25
CA GLY A 584 -1.83 -17.79 16.62
C GLY A 584 -0.58 -16.95 16.92
N MET A 585 0.35 -16.94 15.96
CA MET A 585 1.58 -16.15 15.99
C MET A 585 2.05 -15.79 14.57
N GLY A 586 2.89 -14.77 14.46
CA GLY A 586 3.46 -14.31 13.19
C GLY A 586 2.48 -13.52 12.31
N PHE A 587 1.32 -13.12 12.84
CA PHE A 587 0.37 -12.31 12.10
C PHE A 587 0.88 -10.85 11.93
N ARG A 588 0.37 -10.16 10.92
CA ARG A 588 0.57 -8.72 10.68
C ARG A 588 -0.63 -8.11 9.94
N ALA A 589 -0.73 -6.79 9.96
CA ALA A 589 -1.73 -6.06 9.18
C ALA A 589 -1.65 -6.45 7.69
N GLY A 590 -2.81 -6.61 7.06
CA GLY A 590 -2.90 -7.06 5.66
C GLY A 590 -2.84 -8.57 5.45
N ASN A 591 -2.74 -9.40 6.50
CA ASN A 591 -2.99 -10.84 6.36
C ASN A 591 -4.45 -11.10 5.96
N ILE A 592 -4.67 -11.82 4.87
CA ILE A 592 -6.00 -12.19 4.38
C ILE A 592 -6.43 -13.48 5.06
N VAL A 593 -7.68 -13.53 5.52
CA VAL A 593 -8.33 -14.75 6.03
C VAL A 593 -9.35 -15.24 4.99
N THR A 594 -9.39 -16.55 4.79
CA THR A 594 -10.38 -17.25 3.96
C THR A 594 -10.97 -18.43 4.73
N ILE A 595 -12.27 -18.70 4.54
CA ILE A 595 -12.98 -19.85 5.10
C ILE A 595 -13.42 -20.73 3.94
N ASN A 596 -12.94 -21.97 3.88
CA ASN A 596 -13.11 -22.84 2.69
C ASN A 596 -12.76 -22.13 1.36
N GLY A 597 -11.71 -21.30 1.37
CA GLY A 597 -11.27 -20.51 0.22
C GLY A 597 -12.04 -19.21 -0.03
N VAL A 598 -13.18 -18.97 0.63
CA VAL A 598 -13.97 -17.73 0.51
C VAL A 598 -13.35 -16.63 1.39
N PRO A 599 -12.97 -15.45 0.85
CA PRO A 599 -12.42 -14.35 1.65
C PRO A 599 -13.39 -13.80 2.69
N THR A 600 -12.85 -13.41 3.85
CA THR A 600 -13.60 -12.75 4.94
C THR A 600 -13.28 -11.25 5.01
N SER A 601 -14.20 -10.44 5.54
CA SER A 601 -13.82 -9.12 6.06
C SER A 601 -13.07 -9.26 7.39
N VAL A 602 -11.84 -8.74 7.43
CA VAL A 602 -11.01 -8.70 8.65
C VAL A 602 -11.16 -7.34 9.32
N SER A 603 -11.42 -7.31 10.62
CA SER A 603 -11.68 -6.09 11.40
C SER A 603 -10.49 -5.62 12.24
N SER A 604 -9.57 -6.53 12.62
CA SER A 604 -8.31 -6.16 13.28
C SER A 604 -7.24 -7.25 13.16
N TRP A 605 -5.98 -6.83 13.31
CA TRP A 605 -4.81 -7.69 13.41
C TRP A 605 -3.95 -7.25 14.60
N THR A 606 -3.42 -8.22 15.33
CA THR A 606 -2.23 -8.07 16.18
C THR A 606 -1.16 -9.07 15.70
N ALA A 607 -0.05 -9.26 16.42
CA ALA A 607 0.90 -10.33 16.12
C ALA A 607 0.34 -11.75 16.43
N ASN A 608 -0.69 -11.83 17.29
CA ASN A 608 -1.20 -13.07 17.87
C ASN A 608 -2.69 -13.32 17.65
N THR A 609 -3.45 -12.29 17.25
CA THR A 609 -4.89 -12.38 17.02
C THR A 609 -5.29 -11.75 15.70
N ILE A 610 -6.29 -12.33 15.04
CA ILE A 610 -7.01 -11.70 13.93
C ILE A 610 -8.51 -11.80 14.23
N THR A 611 -9.24 -10.69 14.16
CA THR A 611 -10.71 -10.69 14.24
C THR A 611 -11.29 -10.54 12.85
N ALA A 612 -12.22 -11.41 12.48
CA ALA A 612 -12.83 -11.44 11.15
C ALA A 612 -14.32 -11.80 11.21
N ILE A 613 -15.05 -11.55 10.13
CA ILE A 613 -16.43 -12.01 9.97
C ILE A 613 -16.44 -13.16 8.97
N ALA A 614 -16.65 -14.38 9.47
CA ALA A 614 -16.82 -15.57 8.64
C ALA A 614 -18.12 -15.43 7.81
N PRO A 615 -18.07 -15.64 6.48
CA PRO A 615 -19.23 -15.49 5.61
C PRO A 615 -20.28 -16.57 5.86
N SER A 616 -21.47 -16.40 5.29
CA SER A 616 -22.49 -17.44 5.25
C SER A 616 -22.05 -18.59 4.34
N GLN A 617 -22.22 -19.82 4.81
CA GLN A 617 -21.89 -21.02 4.05
C GLN A 617 -23.18 -21.81 3.78
N ARG A 618 -23.62 -21.81 2.51
CA ARG A 618 -24.83 -22.53 2.09
C ARG A 618 -24.54 -24.04 2.02
N SER A 619 -25.17 -24.80 2.90
CA SER A 619 -25.23 -26.26 2.87
C SER A 619 -26.53 -26.73 3.52
N ASN A 620 -27.08 -27.85 3.07
CA ASN A 620 -28.29 -28.45 3.66
C ASN A 620 -27.97 -29.29 4.92
N THR A 621 -26.69 -29.44 5.26
CA THR A 621 -26.17 -30.18 6.41
C THR A 621 -25.16 -29.32 7.18
N ALA A 622 -24.80 -29.75 8.39
CA ALA A 622 -23.64 -29.18 9.08
C ALA A 622 -22.35 -29.49 8.30
N VAL A 623 -21.44 -28.52 8.21
CA VAL A 623 -20.20 -28.63 7.42
C VAL A 623 -19.01 -28.07 8.20
N THR A 624 -17.92 -28.82 8.24
CA THR A 624 -16.62 -28.35 8.74
C THR A 624 -15.95 -27.44 7.72
N ALA A 625 -15.22 -26.43 8.19
CA ALA A 625 -14.55 -25.47 7.33
C ALA A 625 -13.09 -25.22 7.75
N ASP A 626 -12.24 -25.13 6.73
CA ASP A 626 -10.83 -24.82 6.85
C ASP A 626 -10.65 -23.30 6.94
N VAL A 627 -9.92 -22.85 7.98
CA VAL A 627 -9.58 -21.43 8.18
C VAL A 627 -8.15 -21.22 7.69
N THR A 628 -7.98 -20.55 6.55
CA THR A 628 -6.65 -20.29 5.98
C THR A 628 -6.31 -18.81 6.03
N ILE A 629 -5.16 -18.50 6.63
CA ILE A 629 -4.57 -17.16 6.68
C ILE A 629 -3.41 -17.13 5.67
N ARG A 630 -3.37 -16.10 4.83
CA ARG A 630 -2.30 -15.88 3.83
C ARG A 630 -1.66 -14.51 4.02
N ASP A 631 -0.36 -14.47 3.79
CA ASP A 631 0.41 -13.25 3.63
C ASP A 631 0.59 -12.92 2.14
N LEU A 632 0.18 -11.73 1.70
CA LEU A 632 0.37 -11.33 0.31
C LEU A 632 1.79 -10.79 0.03
N ALA A 633 2.50 -10.30 1.03
CA ALA A 633 3.81 -9.67 0.85
C ALA A 633 4.97 -10.69 0.91
N SER A 634 4.81 -11.77 1.69
CA SER A 634 5.77 -12.89 1.77
C SER A 634 5.27 -14.20 1.14
N GLY A 635 4.01 -14.27 0.74
CA GLY A 635 3.39 -15.43 0.11
C GLY A 635 3.00 -16.56 1.07
N GLY A 636 3.56 -16.58 2.30
CA GLY A 636 3.37 -17.64 3.29
C GLY A 636 1.92 -17.84 3.74
N THR A 637 1.64 -19.05 4.20
CA THR A 637 0.29 -19.49 4.59
C THR A 637 0.26 -20.29 5.89
N THR A 638 -0.90 -20.31 6.53
CA THR A 638 -1.21 -21.22 7.64
C THR A 638 -2.70 -21.57 7.58
N THR A 639 -3.02 -22.85 7.73
CA THR A 639 -4.37 -23.40 7.62
C THR A 639 -4.71 -24.19 8.87
N MET A 640 -5.91 -23.94 9.40
CA MET A 640 -6.52 -24.72 10.45
C MET A 640 -7.60 -25.60 9.84
N THR A 641 -7.26 -26.86 9.56
CA THR A 641 -8.16 -27.79 8.88
C THR A 641 -9.31 -28.23 9.79
N ALA A 642 -10.52 -28.24 9.24
CA ALA A 642 -11.78 -28.52 9.92
C ALA A 642 -11.99 -27.76 11.24
N ALA A 643 -11.48 -26.52 11.34
CA ALA A 643 -11.41 -25.77 12.59
C ALA A 643 -12.67 -24.98 12.94
N LEU A 644 -13.53 -24.69 11.95
CA LEU A 644 -14.90 -24.22 12.16
C LEU A 644 -15.90 -25.33 11.82
N THR A 645 -17.06 -25.30 12.46
CA THR A 645 -18.24 -26.07 12.06
C THR A 645 -19.43 -25.13 11.88
N TYR A 646 -19.95 -25.05 10.66
CA TYR A 646 -21.24 -24.45 10.40
C TYR A 646 -22.33 -25.44 10.79
N GLN A 647 -23.27 -24.99 11.63
CA GLN A 647 -24.48 -25.76 11.94
C GLN A 647 -25.34 -25.91 10.69
N ALA A 648 -26.11 -27.01 10.62
CA ALA A 648 -27.15 -27.15 9.61
C ALA A 648 -28.12 -25.94 9.71
N PRO A 649 -28.55 -25.34 8.60
CA PRO A 649 -29.51 -24.25 8.65
C PRO A 649 -30.85 -24.72 9.23
N LEU A 650 -31.60 -23.77 9.80
CA LEU A 650 -32.98 -23.96 10.23
C LEU A 650 -33.88 -23.04 9.40
N PRO A 651 -35.18 -23.37 9.23
CA PRO A 651 -36.18 -22.41 8.78
C PRO A 651 -36.15 -21.12 9.60
N ASP A 652 -36.44 -19.99 8.97
CA ASP A 652 -36.39 -18.66 9.58
C ASP A 652 -37.60 -17.80 9.18
N LEU A 653 -37.92 -16.80 10.01
CA LEU A 653 -38.95 -15.80 9.76
C LEU A 653 -38.29 -14.43 9.62
N THR A 654 -38.36 -13.83 8.43
CA THR A 654 -37.64 -12.60 8.08
C THR A 654 -38.58 -11.41 7.93
N LEU A 655 -38.14 -10.21 8.34
CA LEU A 655 -38.90 -8.97 8.12
C LEU A 655 -38.86 -8.57 6.63
N LEU A 656 -40.03 -8.34 6.02
CA LEU A 656 -40.15 -7.88 4.63
C LEU A 656 -40.57 -6.40 4.55
N SER A 657 -41.52 -5.96 5.38
CA SER A 657 -41.87 -4.55 5.51
C SER A 657 -42.43 -4.24 6.90
N THR A 658 -42.33 -2.98 7.31
CA THR A 658 -42.92 -2.45 8.56
C THR A 658 -43.67 -1.14 8.25
N PRO A 659 -44.77 -0.81 8.95
CA PRO A 659 -45.44 0.48 8.81
C PRO A 659 -44.50 1.64 9.16
N SER A 660 -44.44 2.65 8.30
CA SER A 660 -43.57 3.82 8.47
C SER A 660 -44.23 5.11 7.97
N GLY A 661 -43.64 6.26 8.33
CA GLY A 661 -44.21 7.58 8.08
C GLY A 661 -45.05 8.09 9.26
N LEU A 662 -45.92 9.08 9.01
CA LEU A 662 -46.85 9.61 10.00
C LEU A 662 -48.07 8.66 10.11
N ILE A 663 -48.17 7.93 11.22
CA ILE A 663 -49.28 7.00 11.49
C ILE A 663 -50.21 7.65 12.51
N PHE A 664 -51.50 7.76 12.18
CA PHE A 664 -52.50 8.42 13.02
C PHE A 664 -53.52 7.43 13.61
N THR A 665 -53.99 7.72 14.82
CA THR A 665 -55.06 6.95 15.48
C THR A 665 -56.32 6.89 14.63
N GLY A 666 -56.84 5.68 14.40
CA GLY A 666 -58.04 5.43 13.61
C GLY A 666 -57.82 5.41 12.09
N ILE A 667 -56.58 5.55 11.61
CA ILE A 667 -56.23 5.45 10.19
C ILE A 667 -55.30 4.24 9.99
N ALA A 668 -55.57 3.42 8.97
CA ALA A 668 -54.71 2.29 8.60
C ALA A 668 -53.37 2.77 8.03
N SER A 669 -52.29 2.03 8.32
CA SER A 669 -50.96 2.34 7.83
C SER A 669 -50.85 2.33 6.30
N ALA A 670 -50.03 3.22 5.72
CA ALA A 670 -49.78 3.25 4.27
C ALA A 670 -48.96 2.05 3.76
N LEU A 671 -48.13 1.45 4.62
CA LEU A 671 -47.40 0.21 4.36
C LEU A 671 -47.87 -0.90 5.31
N PRO A 672 -47.90 -2.17 4.86
CA PRO A 672 -48.23 -3.29 5.73
C PRO A 672 -47.04 -3.69 6.60
N PHE A 673 -47.33 -4.30 7.75
CA PHE A 673 -46.38 -5.16 8.44
C PHE A 673 -46.37 -6.50 7.70
N ALA A 674 -45.22 -6.89 7.14
CA ALA A 674 -45.07 -8.12 6.36
C ALA A 674 -43.80 -8.88 6.76
N VAL A 675 -43.91 -10.20 6.78
CA VAL A 675 -42.80 -11.13 7.04
C VAL A 675 -42.78 -12.24 5.99
N LYS A 676 -41.60 -12.84 5.79
CA LYS A 676 -41.39 -13.96 4.88
C LYS A 676 -40.81 -15.16 5.63
N ALA A 677 -41.52 -16.29 5.61
CA ALA A 677 -41.05 -17.58 6.07
C ALA A 677 -40.18 -18.23 4.98
N LEU A 678 -39.00 -18.71 5.38
CA LEU A 678 -38.01 -19.35 4.50
C LEU A 678 -37.67 -20.75 5.01
N ALA A 679 -37.40 -21.66 4.09
CA ALA A 679 -36.86 -22.98 4.41
C ALA A 679 -35.41 -22.87 4.91
N ALA A 680 -34.86 -23.99 5.36
CA ALA A 680 -33.47 -24.09 5.80
C ALA A 680 -32.47 -23.58 4.73
N ASP A 681 -32.74 -23.76 3.44
CA ASP A 681 -31.86 -23.23 2.36
C ASP A 681 -31.79 -21.68 2.29
N GLY A 682 -32.64 -20.96 3.03
CA GLY A 682 -32.69 -19.50 3.08
C GLY A 682 -33.20 -18.84 1.80
N THR A 683 -33.80 -19.60 0.87
CA THR A 683 -34.24 -19.09 -0.44
C THR A 683 -35.61 -19.63 -0.85
N THR A 684 -35.89 -20.91 -0.65
CA THR A 684 -37.20 -21.54 -0.87
C THR A 684 -38.20 -20.95 0.14
N PRO A 685 -39.29 -20.33 -0.32
CA PRO A 685 -40.31 -19.84 0.58
C PRO A 685 -41.15 -20.98 1.15
N LEU A 686 -41.51 -20.89 2.43
CA LEU A 686 -42.45 -21.84 3.03
C LEU A 686 -43.87 -21.28 2.93
N ALA A 687 -44.69 -21.88 2.07
CA ALA A 687 -46.12 -21.64 2.00
C ALA A 687 -46.86 -22.32 3.18
N ASP A 688 -48.10 -21.87 3.44
CA ASP A 688 -49.03 -22.43 4.41
C ASP A 688 -48.55 -22.45 5.88
N ILE A 689 -47.46 -21.73 6.18
CA ILE A 689 -46.95 -21.55 7.54
C ILE A 689 -47.81 -20.51 8.28
N PRO A 690 -48.37 -20.83 9.45
CA PRO A 690 -49.11 -19.86 10.24
C PRO A 690 -48.17 -18.82 10.88
N VAL A 691 -48.51 -17.54 10.71
CA VAL A 691 -47.85 -16.38 11.30
C VAL A 691 -48.88 -15.59 12.11
N THR A 692 -48.66 -15.48 13.42
CA THR A 692 -49.51 -14.71 14.34
C THR A 692 -48.93 -13.33 14.54
N PHE A 693 -49.64 -12.32 14.03
CA PHE A 693 -49.39 -10.90 14.25
C PHE A 693 -50.05 -10.44 15.56
N SER A 694 -49.29 -9.74 16.40
CA SER A 694 -49.74 -9.17 17.67
C SER A 694 -49.03 -7.83 17.95
N ALA A 695 -49.49 -7.08 18.97
CA ALA A 695 -48.89 -5.79 19.33
C ALA A 695 -48.90 -5.54 20.85
N SER A 696 -47.99 -4.67 21.32
CA SER A 696 -47.89 -4.25 22.73
C SER A 696 -48.88 -3.16 23.15
N GLY A 697 -49.78 -2.75 22.24
CA GLY A 697 -50.75 -1.67 22.44
C GLY A 697 -51.98 -1.89 21.55
N PRO A 698 -53.08 -1.15 21.76
CA PRO A 698 -54.33 -1.42 21.07
C PRO A 698 -54.24 -1.01 19.59
N VAL A 699 -54.17 -2.02 18.73
CA VAL A 699 -54.24 -1.91 17.28
C VAL A 699 -55.40 -2.76 16.74
N ARG A 700 -55.75 -2.51 15.49
CA ARG A 700 -56.47 -3.45 14.64
C ARG A 700 -55.56 -3.86 13.49
N PHE A 701 -55.43 -5.16 13.27
CA PHE A 701 -54.80 -5.73 12.07
C PHE A 701 -55.88 -5.91 11.01
N GLU A 702 -55.80 -5.14 9.92
CA GLU A 702 -56.89 -5.03 8.95
C GLU A 702 -57.23 -6.36 8.24
N ALA A 703 -56.26 -7.29 8.13
CA ALA A 703 -56.50 -8.60 7.53
C ALA A 703 -57.43 -9.52 8.35
N CYS A 704 -57.61 -9.26 9.66
CA CYS A 704 -58.53 -10.01 10.52
C CYS A 704 -59.60 -9.12 11.21
N GLY A 705 -59.42 -7.80 11.21
CA GLY A 705 -60.27 -6.87 11.98
C GLY A 705 -60.07 -6.95 13.51
N GLN A 706 -59.01 -7.60 13.99
CA GLN A 706 -58.76 -7.94 15.40
C GLN A 706 -57.41 -7.39 15.91
N SER A 707 -57.21 -7.38 17.23
CA SER A 707 -55.95 -6.96 17.88
C SER A 707 -54.82 -8.00 17.83
N THR A 708 -55.17 -9.25 17.51
CA THR A 708 -54.25 -10.34 17.15
C THR A 708 -54.79 -10.99 15.87
N CYS A 709 -53.92 -11.33 14.93
CA CYS A 709 -54.32 -11.82 13.61
C CYS A 709 -53.37 -12.94 13.15
N THR A 710 -53.88 -14.15 12.92
CA THR A 710 -53.09 -15.26 12.40
C THR A 710 -53.39 -15.47 10.93
N LEU A 711 -52.37 -15.36 10.08
CA LEU A 711 -52.44 -15.54 8.63
C LEU A 711 -51.52 -16.69 8.22
N THR A 712 -51.87 -17.45 7.19
CA THR A 712 -50.92 -18.36 6.54
C THR A 712 -50.06 -17.61 5.52
N THR A 713 -48.83 -18.08 5.31
CA THR A 713 -47.96 -17.58 4.26
C THR A 713 -48.41 -18.04 2.87
N ASN A 714 -48.35 -17.14 1.88
CA ASN A 714 -48.67 -17.47 0.49
C ASN A 714 -47.58 -18.32 -0.19
N PHE A 715 -47.76 -18.66 -1.47
CA PHE A 715 -46.76 -19.41 -2.26
C PHE A 715 -45.38 -18.73 -2.39
N GLN A 716 -45.27 -17.44 -2.06
CA GLN A 716 -44.00 -16.71 -1.97
C GLN A 716 -43.45 -16.66 -0.53
N GLY A 717 -44.05 -17.40 0.40
CA GLY A 717 -43.69 -17.45 1.82
C GLY A 717 -44.09 -16.21 2.61
N ILE A 718 -44.91 -15.32 2.05
CA ILE A 718 -45.21 -14.00 2.63
C ILE A 718 -46.54 -14.04 3.39
N ALA A 719 -46.56 -13.49 4.60
CA ALA A 719 -47.75 -13.12 5.33
C ALA A 719 -47.69 -11.61 5.65
N SER A 720 -48.81 -10.88 5.53
CA SER A 720 -48.82 -9.42 5.67
C SER A 720 -50.18 -8.86 6.07
N THR A 721 -50.18 -7.78 6.87
CA THR A 721 -51.39 -7.03 7.24
C THR A 721 -51.09 -5.54 7.41
N TYR A 722 -52.04 -4.69 7.05
CA TYR A 722 -52.05 -3.29 7.47
C TYR A 722 -52.42 -3.16 8.94
N VAL A 723 -52.04 -2.02 9.56
CA VAL A 723 -52.19 -1.79 11.00
C VAL A 723 -52.88 -0.45 11.25
N THR A 724 -53.99 -0.44 11.98
CA THR A 724 -54.67 0.75 12.47
C THR A 724 -54.45 0.90 13.98
N PRO A 725 -53.67 1.88 14.46
CA PRO A 725 -53.58 2.17 15.88
C PRO A 725 -54.88 2.74 16.45
N LEU A 726 -55.28 2.30 17.64
CA LEU A 726 -56.50 2.74 18.32
C LEU A 726 -56.21 3.73 19.47
N SER A 727 -54.96 3.80 19.94
CA SER A 727 -54.47 4.82 20.87
C SER A 727 -53.16 5.45 20.36
N PRO A 728 -52.85 6.71 20.74
CA PRO A 728 -51.56 7.31 20.44
C PRO A 728 -50.45 6.74 21.34
N GLY A 729 -49.19 6.87 20.93
CA GLY A 729 -48.02 6.39 21.67
C GLY A 729 -47.18 5.35 20.91
N PRO A 730 -46.08 4.85 21.51
CA PRO A 730 -45.25 3.82 20.93
C PRO A 730 -45.94 2.44 20.99
N ILE A 731 -45.81 1.66 19.92
CA ILE A 731 -46.40 0.33 19.77
C ILE A 731 -45.35 -0.59 19.17
N THR A 732 -44.99 -1.66 19.88
CA THR A 732 -44.20 -2.76 19.32
C THR A 732 -45.13 -3.74 18.63
N LEU A 733 -44.88 -3.98 17.34
CA LEU A 733 -45.52 -5.04 16.56
C LEU A 733 -44.67 -6.31 16.63
N SER A 734 -45.31 -7.47 16.64
CA SER A 734 -44.68 -8.79 16.65
C SER A 734 -45.35 -9.71 15.64
N ALA A 735 -44.57 -10.53 14.96
CA ALA A 735 -45.02 -11.59 14.07
C ALA A 735 -44.29 -12.88 14.47
N ALA A 736 -45.04 -13.87 14.95
CA ALA A 736 -44.50 -15.10 15.53
C ALA A 736 -45.00 -16.34 14.78
N SER A 737 -44.14 -17.35 14.62
CA SER A 737 -44.43 -18.60 13.91
C SER A 737 -43.60 -19.75 14.47
N GLY A 738 -43.94 -20.99 14.11
CA GLY A 738 -43.12 -22.17 14.41
C GLY A 738 -41.73 -22.17 13.78
N VAL A 739 -41.46 -21.26 12.82
CA VAL A 739 -40.16 -21.07 12.15
C VAL A 739 -39.40 -19.81 12.59
N GLY A 740 -39.91 -19.02 13.54
CA GLY A 740 -39.21 -17.81 14.01
C GLY A 740 -40.11 -16.73 14.59
N THR A 741 -39.54 -15.62 15.02
CA THR A 741 -40.28 -14.45 15.54
C THR A 741 -39.57 -13.16 15.19
N VAL A 742 -40.33 -12.18 14.71
CA VAL A 742 -39.86 -10.87 14.24
C VAL A 742 -40.59 -9.77 15.01
N THR A 743 -39.87 -8.76 15.48
CA THR A 743 -40.44 -7.57 16.12
C THR A 743 -39.98 -6.28 15.45
N THR A 744 -40.81 -5.26 15.54
CA THR A 744 -40.58 -3.91 14.99
C THR A 744 -41.39 -2.89 15.80
N SER A 745 -41.04 -1.60 15.78
CA SER A 745 -41.73 -0.57 16.56
C SER A 745 -42.22 0.58 15.68
N ILE A 746 -43.40 1.10 16.04
CA ILE A 746 -44.06 2.25 15.40
C ILE A 746 -44.55 3.23 16.47
N THR A 747 -44.86 4.46 16.09
CA THR A 747 -45.45 5.46 16.98
C THR A 747 -46.70 6.06 16.36
N ALA A 748 -47.81 6.02 17.08
CA ALA A 748 -49.10 6.54 16.65
C ALA A 748 -49.36 7.97 17.18
N LEU A 749 -49.81 8.87 16.32
CA LEU A 749 -50.14 10.26 16.62
C LEU A 749 -51.66 10.46 16.73
N ARG A 750 -52.09 11.41 17.57
CA ARG A 750 -53.49 11.85 17.66
C ARG A 750 -53.85 12.67 16.41
N ARG A 751 -54.97 12.35 15.75
CA ARG A 751 -55.57 13.23 14.73
C ARG A 751 -56.23 14.45 15.39
N ILE A 752 -56.04 15.63 14.79
CA ILE A 752 -56.57 16.93 15.24
C ILE A 752 -57.16 17.64 14.03
N GLN A 753 -58.35 18.22 14.19
CA GLN A 753 -59.06 19.01 13.18
C GLN A 753 -59.55 20.31 13.83
N ALA A 754 -59.46 21.44 13.13
CA ALA A 754 -59.87 22.75 13.65
C ALA A 754 -60.36 23.70 12.55
N ILE A 755 -61.24 24.63 12.93
CA ILE A 755 -61.79 25.71 12.11
C ILE A 755 -61.68 27.04 12.88
N THR A 756 -61.44 28.16 12.21
CA THR A 756 -61.21 29.46 12.89
C THR A 756 -61.72 30.64 12.05
N ALA A 757 -62.52 31.52 12.65
CA ALA A 757 -63.00 32.76 12.01
C ALA A 757 -61.89 33.81 11.89
N LEU A 758 -61.81 34.49 10.74
CA LEU A 758 -60.77 35.52 10.48
C LEU A 758 -61.17 36.94 10.91
N GLN A 759 -62.47 37.24 10.93
CA GLN A 759 -63.05 38.48 11.46
C GLN A 759 -64.31 38.12 12.24
N PRO A 760 -64.21 37.75 13.53
CA PRO A 760 -65.34 37.18 14.28
C PRO A 760 -66.39 38.21 14.70
N GLU A 761 -66.07 39.50 14.72
CA GLU A 761 -66.96 40.57 15.21
C GLU A 761 -67.11 41.69 14.17
N LEU A 762 -68.32 42.23 14.06
CA LEU A 762 -68.70 43.33 13.17
C LEU A 762 -69.62 44.30 13.94
N TYR A 763 -69.44 45.60 13.75
CA TYR A 763 -70.25 46.65 14.38
C TYR A 763 -71.07 47.38 13.32
N LEU A 764 -72.39 47.36 13.49
CA LEU A 764 -73.37 47.86 12.52
C LEU A 764 -74.30 48.86 13.23
N ALA A 765 -74.47 50.06 12.66
CA ALA A 765 -75.46 51.00 13.16
C ALA A 765 -76.86 50.35 13.12
N SER A 766 -77.66 50.49 14.18
CA SER A 766 -78.90 49.71 14.39
C SER A 766 -79.81 49.66 13.15
N ASN A 767 -80.17 50.81 12.60
CA ASN A 767 -81.05 50.90 11.43
C ASN A 767 -80.35 50.62 10.08
N GLY A 768 -79.07 50.29 10.08
CA GLY A 768 -78.27 50.02 8.88
C GLY A 768 -78.46 48.59 8.33
N VAL A 769 -78.31 48.45 7.02
CA VAL A 769 -78.24 47.15 6.31
C VAL A 769 -76.90 47.06 5.60
N LEU A 770 -76.19 45.95 5.77
CA LEU A 770 -74.84 45.78 5.23
C LEU A 770 -74.60 44.38 4.68
N THR A 771 -73.91 44.30 3.54
CA THR A 771 -73.43 43.06 2.94
C THR A 771 -71.90 42.97 3.08
N TRP A 772 -71.40 41.82 3.53
CA TRP A 772 -69.97 41.55 3.70
C TRP A 772 -69.65 40.08 3.38
N THR A 773 -68.37 39.70 3.48
CA THR A 773 -67.89 38.34 3.14
C THR A 773 -67.17 37.71 4.34
N PRO A 774 -67.85 37.04 5.27
CA PRO A 774 -67.20 36.30 6.36
C PRO A 774 -66.33 35.15 5.83
N GLN A 775 -65.22 34.89 6.53
CA GLN A 775 -64.20 33.91 6.15
C GLN A 775 -63.76 33.06 7.35
N VAL A 776 -63.53 31.77 7.11
CA VAL A 776 -62.94 30.82 8.06
C VAL A 776 -61.76 30.08 7.44
N SER A 777 -60.73 29.78 8.25
CA SER A 777 -59.64 28.86 7.90
C SER A 777 -59.85 27.47 8.51
N LEU A 778 -59.35 26.43 7.83
CA LEU A 778 -59.46 25.02 8.24
C LEU A 778 -58.08 24.36 8.37
N SER A 779 -57.95 23.41 9.28
CA SER A 779 -56.76 22.56 9.42
C SER A 779 -57.09 21.13 9.87
N ASP A 780 -56.35 20.16 9.35
CA ASP A 780 -56.39 18.74 9.73
C ASP A 780 -54.95 18.24 9.67
N ASN A 781 -54.46 17.58 10.73
CA ASN A 781 -53.07 17.13 10.79
C ASN A 781 -52.80 15.79 10.06
N ALA A 782 -53.86 15.09 9.60
CA ALA A 782 -53.74 13.79 8.95
C ALA A 782 -54.27 13.76 7.49
N ALA A 783 -54.88 14.84 7.01
CA ALA A 783 -55.41 14.97 5.65
C ALA A 783 -55.38 16.42 5.16
N SER A 784 -55.45 16.65 3.85
CA SER A 784 -55.66 18.00 3.32
C SER A 784 -57.11 18.46 3.53
N PRO A 785 -57.38 19.68 4.04
CA PRO A 785 -58.73 20.19 4.22
C PRO A 785 -59.34 20.79 2.94
N ILE A 786 -58.65 20.76 1.79
CA ILE A 786 -59.18 21.29 0.52
C ILE A 786 -60.47 20.57 0.14
N GLY A 787 -61.49 21.34 -0.27
CA GLY A 787 -62.80 20.83 -0.67
C GLY A 787 -63.76 20.54 0.48
N VAL A 788 -63.29 20.49 1.74
CA VAL A 788 -64.15 20.26 2.92
C VAL A 788 -65.26 21.33 2.96
N PRO A 789 -66.54 20.93 3.03
CA PRO A 789 -67.65 21.86 3.09
C PRO A 789 -67.76 22.51 4.47
N VAL A 790 -67.95 23.82 4.47
CA VAL A 790 -68.35 24.63 5.62
C VAL A 790 -69.80 25.03 5.46
N GLN A 791 -70.64 24.67 6.43
CA GLN A 791 -72.02 25.10 6.49
C GLN A 791 -72.14 26.38 7.34
N TRP A 792 -72.78 27.41 6.79
CA TRP A 792 -72.99 28.73 7.39
C TRP A 792 -74.44 28.84 7.87
N THR A 793 -74.64 29.05 9.17
CA THR A 793 -75.98 29.03 9.78
C THR A 793 -76.17 30.27 10.67
N ALA A 794 -77.24 31.04 10.42
CA ALA A 794 -77.67 32.09 11.35
C ALA A 794 -78.29 31.45 12.60
N ILE A 795 -77.81 31.86 13.77
CA ILE A 795 -78.33 31.44 15.09
C ILE A 795 -79.34 32.46 15.60
N SER A 796 -79.07 33.76 15.43
CA SER A 796 -79.93 34.85 15.87
C SER A 796 -79.87 36.06 14.92
N GLY A 797 -80.96 36.84 14.89
CA GLY A 797 -81.05 38.11 14.17
C GLY A 797 -81.33 38.00 12.65
N PRO A 798 -81.60 39.14 11.98
CA PRO A 798 -81.82 39.20 10.55
C PRO A 798 -80.48 39.05 9.80
N LEU A 799 -80.15 37.80 9.50
CA LEU A 799 -78.94 37.38 8.80
C LEU A 799 -79.27 36.40 7.68
N THR A 800 -78.66 36.59 6.51
CA THR A 800 -78.79 35.70 5.36
C THR A 800 -77.44 35.43 4.70
N PHE A 801 -77.28 34.24 4.12
CA PHE A 801 -76.04 33.78 3.47
C PHE A 801 -76.29 33.30 2.05
N HIS A 802 -75.36 33.61 1.14
CA HIS A 802 -75.41 33.12 -0.23
C HIS A 802 -74.00 32.80 -0.77
N PRO A 803 -73.66 31.52 -1.01
CA PRO A 803 -74.43 30.30 -0.67
C PRO A 803 -74.35 29.95 0.84
N PRO A 804 -75.33 29.20 1.39
CA PRO A 804 -75.29 28.75 2.80
C PRO A 804 -74.27 27.64 3.08
N VAL A 805 -73.61 27.09 2.06
CA VAL A 805 -72.51 26.13 2.18
C VAL A 805 -71.41 26.53 1.18
N SER A 806 -70.15 26.52 1.60
CA SER A 806 -69.00 26.72 0.72
C SER A 806 -67.82 25.84 1.11
N SER A 807 -67.00 25.43 0.14
CA SER A 807 -65.85 24.55 0.38
C SER A 807 -64.56 25.33 0.63
N ALA A 808 -63.68 24.76 1.46
CA ALA A 808 -62.34 25.30 1.66
C ALA A 808 -61.49 25.24 0.38
N ASN A 809 -60.86 26.37 0.04
CA ASN A 809 -60.03 26.52 -1.16
C ASN A 809 -58.59 25.98 -0.95
N SER A 810 -57.71 26.20 -1.93
CA SER A 810 -56.28 25.81 -1.87
C SER A 810 -55.44 26.56 -0.82
N GLN A 811 -55.97 27.63 -0.21
CA GLN A 811 -55.41 28.32 0.95
C GLN A 811 -56.04 27.85 2.27
N PHE A 812 -56.86 26.80 2.21
CA PHE A 812 -57.65 26.24 3.31
C PHE A 812 -58.71 27.20 3.89
N ILE A 813 -59.12 28.21 3.12
CA ILE A 813 -60.15 29.19 3.51
C ILE A 813 -61.48 28.87 2.84
N ALA A 814 -62.57 28.89 3.60
CA ALA A 814 -63.95 28.92 3.09
C ALA A 814 -64.57 30.30 3.38
N GLN A 815 -65.42 30.78 2.49
CA GLN A 815 -66.07 32.09 2.59
C GLN A 815 -67.48 32.08 1.97
N THR A 816 -68.32 33.02 2.33
CA THR A 816 -69.65 33.22 1.72
C THR A 816 -70.04 34.71 1.71
N SER A 817 -70.99 35.12 0.87
CA SER A 817 -71.61 36.45 1.02
C SER A 817 -72.64 36.41 2.13
N ALA A 818 -72.65 37.42 3.00
CA ALA A 818 -73.58 37.56 4.09
C ALA A 818 -74.22 38.96 4.10
N THR A 819 -75.48 39.06 4.50
CA THR A 819 -76.17 40.35 4.68
C THR A 819 -76.83 40.42 6.05
N ALA A 820 -76.61 41.53 6.75
CA ALA A 820 -77.08 41.81 8.11
C ALA A 820 -77.93 43.07 8.17
N GLY A 821 -78.90 43.06 9.10
CA GLY A 821 -79.67 44.22 9.51
C GLY A 821 -81.01 44.40 8.78
N PRO A 822 -81.82 45.39 9.19
CA PRO A 822 -81.58 46.29 10.32
C PRO A 822 -81.68 45.55 11.67
N LEU A 823 -80.82 45.91 12.62
CA LEU A 823 -80.79 45.34 13.97
C LEU A 823 -81.60 46.21 14.93
N ALA A 824 -82.35 45.58 15.83
CA ALA A 824 -83.00 46.33 16.91
C ALA A 824 -81.95 46.82 17.92
N LEU A 825 -82.25 47.94 18.59
CA LEU A 825 -81.37 48.55 19.59
C LEU A 825 -80.91 47.53 20.64
N ASN A 826 -79.61 47.52 20.97
CA ASN A 826 -78.93 46.56 21.84
C ASN A 826 -79.08 45.07 21.47
N THR A 827 -79.41 44.72 20.22
CA THR A 827 -79.41 43.31 19.77
C THR A 827 -78.09 42.90 19.12
N GLN A 828 -77.78 41.61 19.25
CA GLN A 828 -76.69 40.94 18.53
C GLN A 828 -77.27 39.86 17.61
N ALA A 829 -76.79 39.84 16.37
CA ALA A 829 -77.04 38.76 15.43
C ALA A 829 -75.82 37.82 15.42
N SER A 830 -76.02 36.51 15.37
CA SER A 830 -74.94 35.53 15.57
C SER A 830 -75.00 34.35 14.59
N VAL A 831 -73.83 33.76 14.32
CA VAL A 831 -73.59 32.83 13.21
C VAL A 831 -72.72 31.66 13.68
N THR A 832 -72.97 30.46 13.17
CA THR A 832 -71.96 29.38 13.14
C THR A 832 -71.47 29.10 11.73
N ALA A 833 -70.19 28.72 11.63
CA ALA A 833 -69.56 28.11 10.48
C ALA A 833 -69.00 26.74 10.92
N CYS A 834 -69.48 25.65 10.31
CA CYS A 834 -69.19 24.28 10.77
C CYS A 834 -68.60 23.40 9.66
N ALA A 835 -67.52 22.67 9.97
CA ALA A 835 -66.85 21.67 9.13
C ALA A 835 -66.82 20.29 9.81
N TRP A 836 -66.53 19.24 9.03
CA TRP A 836 -66.45 17.83 9.51
C TRP A 836 -67.61 17.42 10.43
N THR A 837 -68.84 17.84 10.07
CA THR A 837 -70.13 17.67 10.76
C THR A 837 -70.25 18.20 12.21
N SER A 838 -69.18 18.41 12.96
CA SER A 838 -69.24 18.81 14.38
C SER A 838 -68.20 19.84 14.85
N VAL A 839 -67.28 20.28 13.98
CA VAL A 839 -66.22 21.24 14.33
C VAL A 839 -66.65 22.62 13.86
N CYS A 840 -66.99 23.52 14.79
CA CYS A 840 -67.60 24.82 14.48
C CYS A 840 -66.82 26.01 15.07
N THR A 841 -66.96 27.17 14.42
CA THR A 841 -66.58 28.50 14.93
C THR A 841 -67.76 29.48 14.72
N SER A 842 -67.67 30.70 15.26
CA SER A 842 -68.81 31.62 15.33
C SER A 842 -68.45 33.07 15.01
N PHE A 843 -69.46 33.83 14.56
CA PHE A 843 -69.37 35.28 14.29
C PHE A 843 -70.50 36.01 15.00
N VAL A 844 -70.28 37.28 15.34
CA VAL A 844 -71.24 38.19 15.99
C VAL A 844 -71.31 39.52 15.24
N VAL A 845 -72.53 40.00 14.99
CA VAL A 845 -72.79 41.36 14.50
C VAL A 845 -73.48 42.14 15.62
N ASN A 846 -72.80 43.17 16.12
CA ASN A 846 -73.22 44.04 17.21
C ASN A 846 -74.01 45.24 16.67
N SER A 847 -75.23 45.46 17.16
CA SER A 847 -75.96 46.72 16.93
C SER A 847 -75.35 47.85 17.76
N VAL A 848 -74.95 48.95 17.11
CA VAL A 848 -74.56 50.21 17.77
C VAL A 848 -75.69 51.23 17.65
N GLU A 849 -76.04 51.89 18.74
CA GLU A 849 -77.09 52.92 18.75
C GLU A 849 -76.60 54.27 18.25
N ASP A 850 -77.49 55.05 17.62
CA ASP A 850 -77.26 56.43 17.19
C ASP A 850 -76.73 57.36 18.31
N HIS A 851 -77.03 57.08 19.58
CA HIS A 851 -76.53 57.88 20.70
C HIS A 851 -75.09 57.55 21.13
N LEU A 852 -74.53 56.44 20.63
CA LEU A 852 -73.15 55.98 20.89
C LEU A 852 -72.20 56.25 19.71
N LEU A 853 -72.73 56.69 18.57
CA LEU A 853 -71.93 57.01 17.39
C LEU A 853 -71.10 58.29 17.63
N GLN A 854 -69.78 58.14 17.54
CA GLN A 854 -68.80 59.23 17.52
C GLN A 854 -68.36 59.50 16.08
N LEU A 855 -67.94 60.74 15.80
CA LEU A 855 -67.48 61.19 14.49
C LEU A 855 -66.12 61.87 14.61
N GLN A 856 -65.17 61.49 13.77
CA GLN A 856 -63.82 62.08 13.76
C GLN A 856 -63.30 62.24 12.33
N THR A 857 -62.38 63.19 12.10
CA THR A 857 -61.77 63.44 10.79
C THR A 857 -60.38 62.83 10.74
N ILE A 858 -60.16 61.85 9.85
CA ILE A 858 -58.94 61.01 9.86
C ILE A 858 -57.69 61.74 9.31
N ASN A 859 -57.86 62.81 8.52
CA ASN A 859 -56.77 63.58 7.91
C ASN A 859 -56.87 65.08 8.26
N LEU A 860 -56.10 65.52 9.26
CA LEU A 860 -56.11 66.91 9.75
C LEU A 860 -55.66 67.93 8.70
N SER A 861 -54.83 67.53 7.72
CA SER A 861 -54.45 68.36 6.56
C SER A 861 -55.67 68.83 5.76
N ASN A 862 -56.71 68.00 5.65
CA ASN A 862 -57.84 68.25 4.77
C ASN A 862 -58.90 69.14 5.43
N VAL A 863 -58.80 69.40 6.74
CA VAL A 863 -59.68 70.34 7.47
C VAL A 863 -59.04 71.71 7.72
N ALA A 864 -57.74 71.87 7.39
CA ALA A 864 -56.96 73.09 7.59
C ALA A 864 -56.55 73.77 6.26
N GLN A 865 -57.34 73.60 5.20
CA GLN A 865 -57.02 74.10 3.86
C GLN A 865 -57.04 75.64 3.79
N SER A 866 -55.96 76.22 3.28
CA SER A 866 -55.78 77.66 3.06
C SER A 866 -55.18 77.86 1.66
N LEU A 867 -56.02 78.10 0.67
CA LEU A 867 -55.64 78.09 -0.76
C LEU A 867 -55.52 79.51 -1.34
N ASP A 868 -54.82 79.68 -2.46
CA ASP A 868 -54.87 80.93 -3.23
C ASP A 868 -56.08 80.97 -4.18
N SER A 869 -56.48 82.16 -4.63
CA SER A 869 -57.76 82.45 -5.29
C SER A 869 -58.15 81.55 -6.48
N ALA A 870 -57.21 80.90 -7.17
CA ALA A 870 -57.46 80.02 -8.31
C ALA A 870 -57.85 78.56 -7.95
N SER A 871 -57.54 78.06 -6.74
CA SER A 871 -57.57 76.61 -6.46
C SER A 871 -58.92 76.06 -5.94
N THR A 872 -59.08 74.74 -5.96
CA THR A 872 -60.23 73.97 -5.43
C THR A 872 -59.87 73.15 -4.18
N PHE A 873 -60.85 72.80 -3.34
CA PHE A 873 -60.62 72.05 -2.11
C PHE A 873 -60.50 70.53 -2.31
N SER A 874 -59.70 69.90 -1.45
CA SER A 874 -59.61 68.44 -1.30
C SER A 874 -60.79 67.88 -0.49
N PRO A 875 -61.25 66.64 -0.77
CA PRO A 875 -62.25 65.94 0.04
C PRO A 875 -61.82 65.73 1.50
N VAL A 876 -62.81 65.62 2.39
CA VAL A 876 -62.64 65.33 3.82
C VAL A 876 -63.17 63.93 4.11
N VAL A 877 -62.38 63.11 4.81
CA VAL A 877 -62.79 61.77 5.23
C VAL A 877 -63.17 61.80 6.71
N PHE A 878 -64.38 61.34 7.00
CA PHE A 878 -64.85 61.07 8.35
C PHE A 878 -64.74 59.57 8.66
N LEU A 879 -64.59 59.26 9.94
CA LEU A 879 -64.70 57.91 10.50
C LEU A 879 -65.78 57.94 11.57
N VAL A 880 -66.74 57.02 11.48
CA VAL A 880 -67.74 56.74 12.50
C VAL A 880 -67.25 55.59 13.38
N THR A 881 -67.25 55.80 14.69
CA THR A 881 -66.97 54.75 15.67
C THR A 881 -68.05 54.65 16.73
N ASP A 882 -68.03 53.58 17.52
CA ASP A 882 -68.71 53.55 18.81
C ASP A 882 -67.89 54.29 19.90
N ALA A 883 -68.37 54.25 21.13
CA ALA A 883 -67.69 54.84 22.29
C ALA A 883 -66.37 54.15 22.69
N PHE A 884 -66.04 53.00 22.08
CA PHE A 884 -64.81 52.23 22.31
C PHE A 884 -63.84 52.30 21.11
N SER A 885 -64.13 53.17 20.12
CA SER A 885 -63.37 53.33 18.88
C SER A 885 -63.45 52.14 17.90
N HIS A 886 -64.42 51.24 18.02
CA HIS A 886 -64.70 50.24 16.98
C HIS A 886 -65.31 50.94 15.75
N PRO A 887 -64.89 50.61 14.51
CA PRO A 887 -65.47 51.18 13.30
C PRO A 887 -66.92 50.72 13.12
N VAL A 888 -67.86 51.66 12.93
CA VAL A 888 -69.29 51.35 12.81
C VAL A 888 -69.76 51.51 11.37
N ALA A 889 -70.07 50.38 10.74
CA ALA A 889 -70.57 50.33 9.38
C ALA A 889 -72.07 50.66 9.30
N GLY A 890 -72.52 51.13 8.13
CA GLY A 890 -73.93 51.44 7.87
C GLY A 890 -74.47 52.70 8.55
N ALA A 891 -73.65 53.41 9.34
CA ALA A 891 -74.02 54.66 9.99
C ALA A 891 -74.22 55.81 8.98
N SER A 892 -75.23 56.66 9.21
CA SER A 892 -75.49 57.83 8.38
C SER A 892 -74.78 59.08 8.91
N VAL A 893 -73.97 59.71 8.09
CA VAL A 893 -73.27 60.98 8.38
C VAL A 893 -73.84 62.08 7.50
N THR A 894 -74.29 63.17 8.10
CA THR A 894 -74.79 64.35 7.37
C THR A 894 -73.84 65.53 7.58
N ALA A 895 -73.23 65.99 6.48
CA ALA A 895 -72.36 67.16 6.45
C ALA A 895 -73.14 68.40 6.01
N TYR A 896 -73.07 69.47 6.81
CA TYR A 896 -73.60 70.80 6.53
C TYR A 896 -72.45 71.74 6.21
N GLN A 897 -72.66 72.66 5.26
CA GLN A 897 -71.64 73.62 4.86
C GLN A 897 -72.21 75.04 4.61
N THR A 898 -71.40 76.06 4.86
CA THR A 898 -71.76 77.49 4.74
C THR A 898 -70.57 78.30 4.24
N THR A 899 -70.69 78.91 3.06
CA THR A 899 -69.67 79.81 2.51
C THR A 899 -69.91 81.26 2.95
N ARG A 900 -68.83 82.03 3.10
CA ARG A 900 -68.86 83.45 3.46
C ARG A 900 -67.78 84.26 2.75
N SER A 901 -68.12 85.48 2.35
CA SER A 901 -67.20 86.41 1.67
C SER A 901 -66.18 86.99 2.64
N TRP A 902 -64.95 87.22 2.16
CA TRP A 902 -63.93 87.90 2.94
C TRP A 902 -64.37 89.32 3.32
N THR A 903 -64.13 89.69 4.58
CA THR A 903 -64.26 91.06 5.08
C THR A 903 -62.91 91.54 5.58
N PRO A 904 -62.63 92.86 5.53
CA PRO A 904 -61.43 93.44 6.11
C PRO A 904 -61.22 93.05 7.58
N PRO A 905 -59.97 93.09 8.08
CA PRO A 905 -59.68 92.97 9.51
C PRO A 905 -60.52 93.95 10.34
N CYS A 906 -60.83 93.59 11.58
CA CYS A 906 -61.47 94.50 12.51
C CYS A 906 -60.58 95.73 12.72
N PRO A 907 -61.12 96.97 12.71
CA PRO A 907 -60.36 98.14 13.14
C PRO A 907 -60.03 98.02 14.64
N ASP A 908 -58.88 98.56 15.05
CA ASP A 908 -58.36 98.45 16.43
C ASP A 908 -59.35 98.95 17.49
N GLN A 909 -60.25 99.87 17.13
CA GLN A 909 -61.42 100.24 17.92
C GLN A 909 -62.67 100.32 17.05
N GLY A 910 -63.67 99.51 17.36
CA GLY A 910 -64.95 99.44 16.66
C GLY A 910 -65.62 98.08 16.78
N ARG A 911 -66.79 97.89 16.14
CA ARG A 911 -67.32 96.54 15.88
C ARG A 911 -66.73 96.02 14.57
N CYS A 912 -66.23 94.78 14.59
CA CYS A 912 -65.87 94.05 13.38
C CYS A 912 -67.03 94.03 12.36
N PRO A 913 -66.77 94.18 11.05
CA PRO A 913 -67.75 93.88 10.02
C PRO A 913 -68.22 92.42 10.13
N ILE A 914 -69.53 92.17 10.04
CA ILE A 914 -70.05 90.80 9.96
C ILE A 914 -69.91 90.31 8.52
N SER A 915 -69.10 89.27 8.32
CA SER A 915 -68.91 88.60 7.03
C SER A 915 -70.23 88.01 6.49
N PRO A 916 -70.71 88.44 5.30
CA PRO A 916 -71.93 87.92 4.68
C PRO A 916 -71.85 86.42 4.39
N VAL A 917 -73.01 85.74 4.41
CA VAL A 917 -73.15 84.35 3.96
C VAL A 917 -73.49 84.35 2.47
N ASP A 918 -72.70 83.64 1.67
CA ASP A 918 -72.94 83.52 0.22
C ASP A 918 -73.79 82.29 -0.13
N SER A 919 -73.60 81.16 0.55
CA SER A 919 -74.40 79.93 0.33
C SER A 919 -74.46 79.03 1.56
N ARG A 920 -75.44 78.12 1.58
CA ARG A 920 -75.55 76.97 2.50
C ARG A 920 -76.06 75.73 1.77
N SER A 921 -75.58 74.55 2.16
CA SER A 921 -76.08 73.25 1.68
C SER A 921 -75.75 72.14 2.68
N ASN A 922 -76.28 70.94 2.44
CA ASN A 922 -75.91 69.72 3.16
C ASN A 922 -75.92 68.48 2.25
N GLU A 923 -75.30 67.41 2.72
CA GLU A 923 -75.17 66.10 2.04
C GLU A 923 -75.19 64.98 3.10
N SER A 924 -75.84 63.85 2.80
CA SER A 924 -75.92 62.68 3.70
C SER A 924 -75.34 61.44 3.04
N LEU A 925 -74.47 60.73 3.76
CA LEU A 925 -73.62 59.65 3.26
C LEU A 925 -73.59 58.48 4.25
N ILE A 926 -73.34 57.25 3.78
CA ILE A 926 -73.32 56.04 4.63
C ILE A 926 -71.89 55.54 4.83
N ALA A 927 -71.55 55.13 6.06
CA ALA A 927 -70.25 54.59 6.45
C ALA A 927 -70.00 53.16 5.93
N GLY A 928 -68.79 52.91 5.43
CA GLY A 928 -68.33 51.61 4.92
C GLY A 928 -68.05 50.57 6.01
N LEU A 929 -67.56 49.39 5.61
CA LEU A 929 -67.18 48.28 6.51
C LEU A 929 -66.09 48.65 7.54
N ASP A 930 -65.31 49.68 7.25
CA ASP A 930 -64.26 50.26 8.09
C ASP A 930 -64.74 51.52 8.86
N GLY A 931 -66.04 51.80 8.84
CA GLY A 931 -66.64 52.99 9.45
C GLY A 931 -66.35 54.30 8.70
N THR A 932 -65.62 54.28 7.59
CA THR A 932 -65.21 55.51 6.88
C THR A 932 -66.26 56.02 5.89
N VAL A 933 -66.24 57.33 5.65
CA VAL A 933 -67.08 58.00 4.65
C VAL A 933 -66.42 59.28 4.15
N THR A 934 -66.57 59.61 2.86
CA THR A 934 -65.83 60.72 2.20
C THR A 934 -66.77 61.79 1.66
N PHE A 935 -66.54 63.04 2.06
CA PHE A 935 -67.34 64.23 1.74
C PHE A 935 -66.55 65.25 0.90
N SER A 936 -67.21 65.97 -0.01
CA SER A 936 -66.57 66.93 -0.93
C SER A 936 -67.01 68.38 -0.68
N PRO A 937 -66.11 69.28 -0.21
CA PRO A 937 -66.45 70.69 0.05
C PRO A 937 -66.88 71.47 -1.22
N ALA A 938 -67.85 72.36 -1.07
CA ALA A 938 -68.34 73.22 -2.15
C ALA A 938 -67.34 74.33 -2.56
N PRO A 939 -67.34 74.76 -3.83
CA PRO A 939 -66.47 75.84 -4.32
C PRO A 939 -66.94 77.24 -3.88
N PHE A 940 -66.01 78.20 -3.92
CA PHE A 940 -66.29 79.62 -3.73
C PHE A 940 -66.78 80.31 -5.01
N THR A 941 -67.63 81.32 -4.85
CA THR A 941 -68.16 82.19 -5.91
C THR A 941 -67.45 83.55 -6.01
N ARG A 942 -66.46 83.81 -5.14
CA ARG A 942 -65.61 85.01 -5.12
C ARG A 942 -64.16 84.65 -4.77
N ASP A 943 -63.23 85.56 -5.05
CA ASP A 943 -61.78 85.30 -4.97
C ASP A 943 -61.24 85.04 -3.55
N SER A 944 -61.92 85.51 -2.50
CA SER A 944 -61.52 85.31 -1.10
C SER A 944 -62.71 85.15 -0.15
N GLY A 945 -62.56 84.30 0.87
CA GLY A 945 -63.61 83.98 1.83
C GLY A 945 -63.29 82.82 2.79
N THR A 946 -64.28 82.43 3.59
CA THR A 946 -64.20 81.31 4.55
C THR A 946 -65.41 80.37 4.45
N LEU A 947 -65.16 79.06 4.55
CA LEU A 947 -66.15 78.00 4.40
C LEU A 947 -66.20 77.20 5.69
N SER A 948 -67.30 77.32 6.43
CA SER A 948 -67.57 76.56 7.64
C SER A 948 -68.25 75.25 7.30
N ILE A 949 -67.69 74.13 7.74
CA ILE A 949 -68.25 72.78 7.60
C ILE A 949 -68.56 72.25 9.00
N ALA A 950 -69.71 71.60 9.14
CA ALA A 950 -70.15 70.93 10.36
C ALA A 950 -70.82 69.60 9.98
N ALA A 951 -70.27 68.47 10.39
CA ALA A 951 -70.82 67.15 10.10
C ALA A 951 -71.30 66.46 11.38
N ALA A 952 -72.39 65.70 11.28
CA ALA A 952 -73.02 65.01 12.38
C ALA A 952 -73.39 63.56 12.01
N THR A 953 -73.36 62.66 12.98
CA THR A 953 -73.87 61.28 12.87
C THR A 953 -74.57 60.88 14.18
N GLY A 954 -75.65 60.12 14.07
CA GLY A 954 -76.49 59.78 15.21
C GLY A 954 -76.98 61.01 15.98
N THR A 955 -76.88 60.99 17.32
CA THR A 955 -77.28 62.12 18.19
C THR A 955 -76.15 62.79 18.97
N GLN A 956 -74.93 62.24 18.94
CA GLN A 956 -73.77 62.79 19.66
C GLN A 956 -72.55 63.10 18.78
N GLY A 957 -72.26 62.28 17.77
CA GLY A 957 -71.07 62.45 16.93
C GLY A 957 -71.15 63.72 16.09
N PHE A 958 -70.27 64.70 16.38
CA PHE A 958 -70.24 66.00 15.70
C PHE A 958 -68.81 66.51 15.52
N VAL A 959 -68.50 67.04 14.33
CA VAL A 959 -67.24 67.74 14.04
C VAL A 959 -67.52 69.05 13.29
N SER A 960 -66.77 70.11 13.56
CA SER A 960 -66.87 71.36 12.80
C SER A 960 -65.54 72.09 12.66
N PHE A 961 -65.26 72.63 11.47
CA PHE A 961 -64.01 73.28 11.10
C PHE A 961 -64.22 74.35 10.01
N MET A 962 -63.17 75.09 9.66
CA MET A 962 -63.22 76.15 8.65
C MET A 962 -62.01 76.14 7.71
N ILE A 963 -62.25 76.31 6.42
CA ILE A 963 -61.23 76.40 5.35
C ILE A 963 -61.30 77.76 4.63
N GLN A 964 -60.21 78.24 4.04
CA GLN A 964 -60.02 79.66 3.64
C GLN A 964 -59.38 79.84 2.25
N LYS A 965 -59.52 81.05 1.66
CA LYS A 965 -58.88 81.47 0.39
C LYS A 965 -58.14 82.84 0.48
N LYS A 966 -56.95 82.98 -0.16
CA LYS A 966 -55.92 84.04 0.03
C LYS A 966 -55.20 84.48 -1.30
N THR A 967 -54.13 85.27 -1.17
CA THR A 967 -53.29 85.90 -2.22
C THR A 967 -51.80 86.00 -1.78
N GLN A 968 -50.79 85.97 -2.68
CA GLN A 968 -49.41 85.48 -2.37
C GLN A 968 -48.18 86.28 -2.93
N ILE A 969 -46.96 86.18 -2.31
CA ILE A 969 -45.59 86.68 -2.71
C ILE A 969 -44.47 85.73 -2.10
N LEU A 970 -43.20 85.64 -2.61
CA LEU A 970 -42.21 84.50 -2.41
C LEU A 970 -40.66 84.83 -2.31
N ASP A 971 -39.78 83.89 -1.81
CA ASP A 971 -38.28 83.70 -2.03
C ASP A 971 -37.65 82.42 -1.30
N ALA A 972 -36.36 81.96 -1.53
CA ALA A 972 -35.84 80.57 -1.15
C ALA A 972 -34.30 80.19 -0.92
N GLU A 973 -34.01 79.01 -0.28
CA GLU A 973 -32.82 78.01 -0.29
C GLU A 973 -31.37 78.31 0.28
N SER A 974 -30.32 77.44 0.54
CA SER A 974 -29.97 75.94 0.52
C SER A 974 -28.66 75.51 1.36
N PRO A 975 -28.26 74.20 1.61
CA PRO A 975 -27.15 73.74 2.55
C PRO A 975 -26.00 72.73 2.06
N ARG A 976 -25.07 72.21 2.94
CA ARG A 976 -23.93 71.23 2.63
C ARG A 976 -23.23 70.43 3.79
N SER A 977 -22.70 69.19 3.58
CA SER A 977 -21.68 68.40 4.38
C SER A 977 -21.30 67.03 3.72
N PRO A 978 -20.07 66.41 3.81
CA PRO A 978 -19.88 65.14 4.60
C PRO A 978 -18.43 64.65 4.99
N SER A 979 -18.36 63.51 5.74
CA SER A 979 -17.32 62.43 5.79
C SER A 979 -16.11 62.50 6.76
N ALA A 980 -15.67 61.31 7.24
CA ALA A 980 -14.46 61.06 8.05
C ALA A 980 -14.02 59.57 7.96
N SER A 981 -12.75 59.25 8.22
CA SER A 981 -12.25 57.86 8.26
C SER A 981 -10.95 57.67 9.08
N LYS A 982 -11.06 57.01 10.24
CA LYS A 982 -10.05 56.07 10.80
C LYS A 982 -10.61 55.32 12.01
#